data_AF-G4TSX7-F1
#
_entry.id   AF-G4TSX7-F1
#
_cell.length_a   1.000
_cell.length_b   1.000
_cell.length_c   1.000
_cell.angle_alpha   90.00
_cell.angle_beta   90.00
_cell.angle_gamma   90.00
#
_symmetry.space_group_name_H-M   'P 1'
#
loop_
_entity.id
_entity.type
_entity.pdbx_description
1 polymer ?
#
loop_
_entity_poly.entity_id
_entity_poly.type
_entity_poly.pdbx_seq_one_letter_code
_entity_poly.pdbx_strand_id
1 'polypeptide(L)'
;MERGSKKKQEYFDSKRGQSSWARPVIATAAPASVRNLLLQKDLDAGDLAIAAVRKQLEIYEMNLRQIKAGDGSFNRDDNRNEERTGFRSLFSTAARKLGELMEDDPENVDAVMNMVNPTISRASLTWYSIPYTAFCTIHSQHTPHEPDRERTPIEAAGARVDGGDDGEGFSLDWWILKNETWLRNRRIRDPNANWRIGLVGLDDRSNNVWSTLVELGTTYRKIKRQQLDGFKFLDARRAEHVYLQRSNKQFQAAYQRLTNGQLKGLDWSNVFVAGGSVLGALLCPDGVENPTNRPEQWESSDIDIYFYGLGPKQAKEKLHHLFDVFKANLPKDAPTLVVRNTRTISFISNYPNRRFQIILKRCMSPAEVLLNFDLDICAVGFDGEAVYMLPRTARALETGYNSWTMDMVQGHYLGTRRASQEQRVFKYADKGYGIRILPQYLAALKKVDVKDVPRESRRRTAKKGSLALEPYIADARDYFERVFKVYLKWSHDGATLQPHYSGSSWCGSPMYEFKARRWNVDESDKEKRIPVLTHALLDTNEQVTGEPLRRSCLTGFTLLYRHVALWEAQEQGRLKIQDDVWASTTYEDVLYQNAYDELPQYQWDVTFDLKEFGERIEQFNAQQSEWVEDEVNPCWGENHGSFVPTVRRIIHGENVDEVLQKDIVLAAWMPESFVTFARSMLDEVAKDIPDVKGSSVIQELKRIEEGDEVLCRIDIDAHIMWQQLDRRADELFELIWSFVFANRNMELEDSNRLKLLKRQISRRASRLKDEDEFLDFAAWVFRDPGDIGGESYGAMGQGFWWECFNSDEEEEDEDEDEDGDEDEDEDEDEDEDEDEDEDEDEDEDEDEDEDEDEDEDEEEEDEEE
;
A
#
# COMPACT_ATOMS: atom_id res chain seq x y z
N MET A 1 -6.11 11.69 47.43
CA MET A 1 -5.59 12.72 46.52
C MET A 1 -4.16 12.35 46.20
N GLU A 2 -3.94 11.65 45.09
CA GLU A 2 -2.62 11.49 44.50
C GLU A 2 -2.76 12.07 43.09
N ARG A 3 -2.07 13.20 42.85
CA ARG A 3 -2.07 13.88 41.56
C ARG A 3 -1.41 12.95 40.54
N GLY A 4 -2.19 12.54 39.55
CA GLY A 4 -1.71 11.75 38.41
C GLY A 4 -0.55 12.46 37.74
N SER A 5 0.60 11.80 37.74
CA SER A 5 1.76 12.18 36.94
C SER A 5 1.33 12.25 35.47
N LYS A 6 1.25 13.47 34.94
CA LYS A 6 1.13 13.72 33.50
C LYS A 6 2.38 13.10 32.86
N LYS A 7 2.22 11.92 32.26
CA LYS A 7 3.19 11.37 31.31
C LYS A 7 3.32 12.39 30.17
N LYS A 8 4.34 13.25 30.26
CA LYS A 8 4.83 13.97 29.08
C LYS A 8 5.20 12.87 28.08
N GLN A 9 4.43 12.79 27.01
CA GLN A 9 4.81 12.04 25.83
C GLN A 9 6.09 12.67 25.30
N GLU A 10 7.25 12.07 25.66
CA GLU A 10 8.56 12.31 25.04
C GLU A 10 8.50 11.80 23.59
N TYR A 11 7.70 12.47 22.78
CA TYR A 11 7.44 12.15 21.40
C TYR A 11 8.23 13.18 20.61
N PHE A 12 9.28 12.71 19.95
CA PHE A 12 10.01 13.46 18.95
C PHE A 12 10.57 14.80 19.44
N ASP A 13 11.68 14.76 20.19
CA ASP A 13 12.32 15.96 20.72
C ASP A 13 13.10 16.71 19.62
N SER A 14 12.41 17.27 18.62
CA SER A 14 13.00 18.15 17.60
C SER A 14 13.26 19.53 18.21
N LYS A 15 14.21 19.65 19.14
CA LYS A 15 14.77 20.97 19.47
C LYS A 15 15.57 21.43 18.26
N ARG A 16 15.14 22.53 17.63
CA ARG A 16 15.92 23.26 16.62
C ARG A 16 17.32 23.51 17.19
N GLY A 17 18.35 22.94 16.56
CA GLY A 17 19.74 23.11 16.95
C GLY A 17 20.60 21.84 16.95
N GLN A 18 20.03 20.63 16.88
CA GLN A 18 20.79 19.40 16.62
C GLN A 18 20.53 18.92 15.19
N SER A 19 21.59 18.53 14.47
CA SER A 19 21.52 18.10 13.07
C SER A 19 20.48 16.96 12.89
N SER A 20 19.61 17.12 11.90
CA SER A 20 18.53 16.15 11.56
C SER A 20 19.05 14.74 11.25
N TRP A 21 20.34 14.61 10.93
CA TRP A 21 21.06 13.37 10.62
C TRP A 21 21.35 12.48 11.84
N ALA A 22 21.15 12.97 13.07
CA ALA A 22 21.60 12.28 14.28
C ALA A 22 20.63 11.22 14.85
N ARG A 23 19.35 11.16 14.42
CA ARG A 23 18.33 10.31 15.08
C ARG A 23 17.75 9.22 14.16
N PRO A 24 17.52 7.99 14.67
CA PRO A 24 16.81 6.96 13.90
C PRO A 24 15.38 7.43 13.71
N VAL A 25 14.95 7.47 12.45
CA VAL A 25 13.58 7.85 12.13
C VAL A 25 12.76 6.57 11.97
N ILE A 26 11.60 6.52 12.63
CA ILE A 26 10.81 5.31 12.86
C ILE A 26 9.40 5.54 12.32
N ALA A 27 8.86 4.59 11.54
CA ALA A 27 7.53 4.69 10.97
C ALA A 27 6.44 4.88 12.05
N THR A 28 5.57 5.88 11.92
CA THR A 28 4.45 6.10 12.86
C THR A 28 3.45 4.94 12.85
N ALA A 29 3.31 4.26 11.71
CA ALA A 29 2.45 3.10 11.53
C ALA A 29 2.89 1.88 12.37
N ALA A 30 4.13 1.85 12.86
CA ALA A 30 4.59 0.78 13.73
C ALA A 30 3.84 0.81 15.08
N PRO A 31 3.48 -0.35 15.65
CA PRO A 31 2.86 -0.43 16.97
C PRO A 31 3.64 0.36 18.02
N ALA A 32 2.94 1.07 18.92
CA ALA A 32 3.59 1.90 19.94
C ALA A 32 4.63 1.11 20.77
N SER A 33 4.35 -0.15 21.06
CA SER A 33 5.28 -1.06 21.74
C SER A 33 6.57 -1.32 20.95
N VAL A 34 6.48 -1.47 19.63
CA VAL A 34 7.63 -1.63 18.74
C VAL A 34 8.38 -0.31 18.59
N ARG A 35 7.67 0.82 18.45
CA ARG A 35 8.31 2.15 18.40
C ARG A 35 9.12 2.45 19.67
N ASN A 36 8.53 2.18 20.83
CA ASN A 36 9.22 2.35 22.12
C ASN A 36 10.48 1.49 22.20
N LEU A 37 10.44 0.26 21.70
CA LEU A 37 11.62 -0.61 21.61
C LEU A 37 12.69 0.00 20.69
N LEU A 38 12.31 0.45 19.49
CA LEU A 38 13.25 1.03 18.53
C LEU A 38 13.89 2.35 19.01
N LEU A 39 13.22 3.08 19.90
CA LEU A 39 13.73 4.33 20.49
C LEU A 39 14.72 4.12 21.65
N GLN A 40 14.88 2.89 22.15
CA GLN A 40 15.87 2.59 23.18
C GLN A 40 17.30 2.86 22.64
N LYS A 41 18.12 3.51 23.49
CA LYS A 41 19.47 3.95 23.15
C LYS A 41 20.56 2.96 23.58
N ASP A 42 20.19 2.04 24.46
CA ASP A 42 21.05 1.08 25.13
C ASP A 42 21.15 -0.28 24.43
N LEU A 43 20.41 -0.50 23.33
CA LEU A 43 20.45 -1.73 22.56
C LEU A 43 21.37 -1.61 21.35
N ASP A 44 22.31 -2.54 21.23
CA ASP A 44 23.04 -2.78 19.98
C ASP A 44 22.14 -3.41 18.91
N ALA A 45 22.67 -3.59 17.70
CA ALA A 45 21.92 -4.12 16.56
C ALA A 45 21.39 -5.55 16.80
N GLY A 46 22.15 -6.40 17.49
CA GLY A 46 21.80 -7.79 17.76
C GLY A 46 20.68 -7.90 18.79
N ASP A 47 20.86 -7.24 19.93
CA ASP A 47 19.86 -7.19 21.01
C ASP A 47 18.55 -6.55 20.54
N LEU A 48 18.64 -5.48 19.75
CA LEU A 48 17.48 -4.84 19.13
C LEU A 48 16.71 -5.81 18.23
N ALA A 49 17.40 -6.53 17.34
CA ALA A 49 16.77 -7.47 16.41
C ALA A 49 16.10 -8.64 17.16
N ILE A 50 16.77 -9.20 18.17
CA ILE A 50 16.20 -10.26 19.03
C ILE A 50 14.96 -9.75 19.76
N ALA A 51 15.04 -8.56 20.36
CA ALA A 51 13.92 -7.96 21.06
C ALA A 51 12.75 -7.68 20.11
N ALA A 52 13.02 -7.25 18.87
CA ALA A 52 11.99 -6.99 17.87
C ALA A 52 11.24 -8.28 17.49
N VAL A 53 11.95 -9.38 17.20
CA VAL A 53 11.32 -10.68 16.90
C VAL A 53 10.45 -11.13 18.08
N ARG A 54 11.01 -11.13 19.29
CA ARG A 54 10.27 -11.54 20.49
C ARG A 54 9.03 -10.69 20.70
N LYS A 55 9.14 -9.38 20.49
CA LYS A 55 8.03 -8.46 20.70
C LYS A 55 6.90 -8.69 19.70
N GLN A 56 7.22 -8.91 18.43
CA GLN A 56 6.21 -9.19 17.41
C GLN A 56 5.50 -10.53 17.68
N LEU A 57 6.24 -11.57 18.06
CA LEU A 57 5.67 -12.87 18.46
C LEU A 57 4.76 -12.75 19.69
N GLU A 58 5.21 -12.04 20.73
CA GLU A 58 4.41 -11.80 21.95
C GLU A 58 3.07 -11.16 21.61
N ILE A 59 3.08 -10.14 20.75
CA ILE A 59 1.86 -9.42 20.39
C ILE A 59 0.95 -10.30 19.53
N TYR A 60 1.52 -11.07 18.58
CA TYR A 60 0.76 -12.03 17.78
C TYR A 60 0.05 -13.07 18.68
N GLU A 61 0.76 -13.65 19.64
CA GLU A 61 0.19 -14.62 20.57
C GLU A 61 -0.89 -14.00 21.47
N MET A 62 -0.66 -12.77 21.95
CA MET A 62 -1.65 -12.03 22.74
C MET A 62 -2.94 -11.84 21.93
N ASN A 63 -2.83 -11.42 20.66
CA ASN A 63 -3.97 -11.22 19.77
C ASN A 63 -4.73 -12.54 19.53
N LEU A 64 -4.03 -13.64 19.26
CA LEU A 64 -4.66 -14.95 19.13
C LEU A 64 -5.41 -15.37 20.40
N ARG A 65 -4.82 -15.14 21.58
CA ARG A 65 -5.47 -15.45 22.86
C ARG A 65 -6.72 -14.61 23.07
N GLN A 66 -6.68 -13.31 22.76
CA GLN A 66 -7.85 -12.42 22.85
C GLN A 66 -8.98 -12.84 21.91
N ILE A 67 -8.64 -13.17 20.66
CA ILE A 67 -9.61 -13.62 19.66
C ILE A 67 -10.29 -14.92 20.11
N LYS A 68 -9.51 -15.89 20.61
CA LYS A 68 -10.00 -17.18 21.14
C LYS A 68 -10.80 -17.04 22.43
N ALA A 69 -10.45 -16.10 23.31
CA ALA A 69 -11.19 -15.81 24.53
C ALA A 69 -12.52 -15.08 24.28
N GLY A 70 -12.77 -14.62 23.06
CA GLY A 70 -13.94 -13.81 22.75
C GLY A 70 -13.82 -12.34 23.21
N ASP A 71 -12.66 -11.90 23.70
CA ASP A 71 -12.38 -10.55 24.25
C ASP A 71 -11.73 -9.63 23.20
N GLY A 72 -12.11 -9.77 21.92
CA GLY A 72 -11.62 -8.88 20.86
C GLY A 72 -12.00 -7.42 21.19
N SER A 73 -11.16 -6.44 20.82
CA SER A 73 -11.38 -5.01 21.13
C SER A 73 -12.77 -4.49 20.75
N PHE A 74 -13.41 -5.04 19.72
CA PHE A 74 -14.79 -4.72 19.33
C PHE A 74 -15.86 -5.24 20.30
N ASN A 75 -15.60 -6.36 20.99
CA ASN A 75 -16.46 -6.83 22.07
C ASN A 75 -16.33 -5.96 23.32
N ARG A 76 -15.37 -5.03 23.46
CA ARG A 76 -15.34 -4.11 24.60
C ARG A 76 -16.42 -3.04 24.52
N ASP A 77 -16.76 -2.55 23.33
CA ASP A 77 -17.86 -1.57 23.18
C ASP A 77 -19.23 -2.26 23.21
N ASP A 78 -19.33 -3.51 22.77
CA ASP A 78 -20.51 -4.35 23.02
C ASP A 78 -20.62 -4.74 24.51
N ASN A 79 -19.55 -5.20 25.18
CA ASN A 79 -19.58 -5.63 26.59
C ASN A 79 -19.77 -4.48 27.58
N ARG A 80 -19.24 -3.27 27.33
CA ARG A 80 -19.53 -2.10 28.18
C ARG A 80 -21.01 -1.73 28.18
N ASN A 81 -21.74 -2.12 27.13
CA ASN A 81 -23.18 -1.94 27.02
C ASN A 81 -24.01 -3.16 27.46
N GLU A 82 -23.44 -4.37 27.48
CA GLU A 82 -24.11 -5.57 27.98
C GLU A 82 -24.46 -5.47 29.48
N GLU A 83 -23.61 -4.83 30.28
CA GLU A 83 -23.87 -4.68 31.72
C GLU A 83 -24.99 -3.66 32.06
N ARG A 84 -25.42 -2.82 31.11
CA ARG A 84 -26.31 -1.68 31.39
C ARG A 84 -27.78 -1.88 31.02
N THR A 85 -28.13 -2.82 30.14
CA THR A 85 -29.55 -3.02 29.75
C THR A 85 -29.87 -4.50 29.45
N GLY A 86 -30.65 -5.15 30.33
CA GLY A 86 -31.07 -6.55 30.17
C GLY A 86 -31.86 -6.88 28.89
N PHE A 87 -32.23 -5.88 28.08
CA PHE A 87 -32.89 -6.02 26.78
C PHE A 87 -31.93 -6.38 25.63
N ARG A 88 -30.64 -5.99 25.70
CA ARG A 88 -29.64 -6.34 24.66
C ARG A 88 -29.27 -7.82 24.66
N SER A 89 -29.38 -8.49 25.82
CA SER A 89 -29.11 -9.93 25.99
C SER A 89 -30.00 -10.85 25.13
N LEU A 90 -31.26 -10.48 24.88
CA LEU A 90 -32.18 -11.25 24.03
C LEU A 90 -31.81 -11.14 22.55
N PHE A 91 -31.44 -9.95 22.09
CA PHE A 91 -31.04 -9.72 20.70
C PHE A 91 -29.65 -10.29 20.40
N SER A 92 -28.69 -10.22 21.33
CA SER A 92 -27.41 -10.90 21.19
C SER A 92 -27.56 -12.42 21.18
N THR A 93 -28.47 -12.96 22.01
CA THR A 93 -28.84 -14.38 21.97
C THR A 93 -29.49 -14.77 20.64
N ALA A 94 -30.34 -13.90 20.08
CA ALA A 94 -30.96 -14.13 18.77
C ALA A 94 -29.91 -14.12 17.65
N ALA A 95 -29.00 -13.15 17.62
CA ALA A 95 -27.89 -13.08 16.68
C ALA A 95 -26.99 -14.32 16.75
N ARG A 96 -26.66 -14.78 17.97
CA ARG A 96 -25.88 -16.01 18.18
C ARG A 96 -26.60 -17.24 17.65
N LYS A 97 -27.88 -17.42 17.99
CA LYS A 97 -28.70 -18.55 17.49
C LYS A 97 -28.85 -18.52 15.98
N LEU A 98 -28.93 -17.32 15.39
CA LEU A 98 -28.98 -17.14 13.94
C LEU A 98 -27.66 -17.59 13.29
N GLY A 99 -26.53 -17.19 13.88
CA GLY A 99 -25.21 -17.64 13.47
C GLY A 99 -25.08 -19.16 13.52
N GLU A 100 -25.43 -19.79 14.64
CA GLU A 100 -25.41 -21.25 14.82
C GLU A 100 -26.27 -21.98 13.78
N LEU A 101 -27.49 -21.49 13.52
CA LEU A 101 -28.39 -22.09 12.55
C LEU A 101 -27.85 -22.03 11.12
N MET A 102 -27.14 -20.94 10.77
CA MET A 102 -26.46 -20.79 9.49
C MET A 102 -25.18 -21.63 9.37
N GLU A 103 -24.63 -22.12 10.48
CA GLU A 103 -23.49 -23.06 10.47
C GLU A 103 -23.94 -24.49 10.16
N ASP A 104 -25.07 -24.91 10.75
CA ASP A 104 -25.64 -26.24 10.57
C ASP A 104 -26.30 -26.42 9.18
N ASP A 105 -26.94 -25.36 8.68
CA ASP A 105 -27.56 -25.34 7.35
C ASP A 105 -27.36 -23.96 6.68
N PRO A 106 -26.21 -23.77 6.00
CA PRO A 106 -25.92 -22.53 5.28
C PRO A 106 -26.93 -22.18 4.19
N GLU A 107 -27.78 -23.14 3.79
CA GLU A 107 -28.78 -23.01 2.73
C GLU A 107 -30.13 -22.52 3.25
N ASN A 108 -30.37 -22.57 4.56
CA ASN A 108 -31.66 -22.29 5.18
C ASN A 108 -31.82 -20.83 5.64
N VAL A 109 -31.54 -19.90 4.73
CA VAL A 109 -31.88 -18.48 4.94
C VAL A 109 -33.38 -18.34 5.20
N ASP A 110 -34.22 -19.19 4.61
CA ASP A 110 -35.67 -19.20 4.83
C ASP A 110 -36.10 -19.51 6.28
N ALA A 111 -35.34 -20.30 7.05
CA ALA A 111 -35.58 -20.49 8.48
C ALA A 111 -35.22 -19.25 9.30
N VAL A 112 -34.13 -18.55 8.92
CA VAL A 112 -33.79 -17.23 9.47
C VAL A 112 -34.92 -16.23 9.20
N MET A 113 -35.46 -16.25 7.99
CA MET A 113 -36.53 -15.36 7.51
C MET A 113 -37.82 -15.45 8.33
N ASN A 114 -38.21 -16.66 8.75
CA ASN A 114 -39.43 -16.86 9.54
C ASN A 114 -39.32 -16.38 10.99
N MET A 115 -38.11 -16.05 11.47
CA MET A 115 -37.86 -15.61 12.84
C MET A 115 -37.74 -14.08 12.99
N VAL A 116 -37.67 -13.33 11.88
CA VAL A 116 -37.36 -11.90 11.90
C VAL A 116 -38.64 -11.07 11.72
N ASN A 117 -38.84 -10.12 12.62
CA ASN A 117 -39.92 -9.12 12.55
C ASN A 117 -39.32 -7.71 12.35
N PRO A 118 -40.11 -6.66 12.05
CA PRO A 118 -39.58 -5.31 11.84
C PRO A 118 -38.74 -4.74 12.99
N THR A 119 -39.04 -5.15 14.24
CA THR A 119 -38.25 -4.75 15.42
C THR A 119 -36.88 -5.42 15.42
N ILE A 120 -36.81 -6.71 15.08
CA ILE A 120 -35.56 -7.47 14.94
C ILE A 120 -34.74 -6.94 13.76
N SER A 121 -35.37 -6.54 12.65
CA SER A 121 -34.68 -5.92 11.50
C SER A 121 -34.02 -4.58 11.85
N ARG A 122 -34.62 -3.76 12.72
CA ARG A 122 -33.92 -2.56 13.21
C ARG A 122 -32.76 -2.90 14.15
N ALA A 123 -32.90 -3.96 14.94
CA ALA A 123 -31.83 -4.43 15.83
C ALA A 123 -30.65 -5.04 15.06
N SER A 124 -30.85 -5.63 13.87
CA SER A 124 -29.78 -6.22 13.07
C SER A 124 -28.77 -5.20 12.52
N LEU A 125 -29.10 -3.90 12.53
CA LEU A 125 -28.19 -2.82 12.15
C LEU A 125 -26.93 -2.74 13.02
N THR A 126 -26.93 -3.34 14.21
CA THR A 126 -25.76 -3.42 15.10
C THR A 126 -25.21 -4.83 15.21
N TRP A 127 -25.75 -5.80 14.48
CA TRP A 127 -25.29 -7.19 14.50
C TRP A 127 -24.17 -7.39 13.50
N TYR A 128 -22.92 -7.12 13.88
CA TYR A 128 -21.78 -7.30 12.99
C TYR A 128 -21.32 -8.76 12.84
N SER A 129 -21.90 -9.68 13.63
CA SER A 129 -21.52 -11.10 13.69
C SER A 129 -22.41 -12.03 12.86
N ILE A 130 -23.28 -11.48 12.02
CA ILE A 130 -24.11 -12.26 11.08
C ILE A 130 -23.54 -12.20 9.65
N PRO A 131 -23.79 -13.21 8.81
CA PRO A 131 -23.43 -13.15 7.39
C PRO A 131 -24.06 -11.96 6.67
N TYR A 132 -23.28 -11.29 5.82
CA TYR A 132 -23.76 -10.12 5.06
C TYR A 132 -24.96 -10.43 4.16
N THR A 133 -25.00 -11.62 3.54
CA THR A 133 -26.15 -12.06 2.74
C THR A 133 -27.44 -12.16 3.56
N ALA A 134 -27.36 -12.62 4.81
CA ALA A 134 -28.49 -12.65 5.74
C ALA A 134 -28.89 -11.23 6.17
N PHE A 135 -27.91 -10.37 6.46
CA PHE A 135 -28.15 -8.95 6.75
C PHE A 135 -28.93 -8.27 5.61
N CYS A 136 -28.43 -8.34 4.37
CA CYS A 136 -29.08 -7.75 3.19
C CYS A 136 -30.50 -8.29 3.00
N THR A 137 -30.67 -9.59 3.20
CA THR A 137 -31.96 -10.25 3.07
C THR A 137 -32.97 -9.75 4.10
N ILE A 138 -32.60 -9.67 5.39
CA ILE A 138 -33.43 -9.10 6.46
C ILE A 138 -33.86 -7.67 6.13
N HIS A 139 -32.93 -6.85 5.63
CA HIS A 139 -33.21 -5.46 5.31
C HIS A 139 -34.06 -5.27 4.05
N SER A 140 -33.91 -6.12 3.03
CA SER A 140 -34.71 -6.05 1.80
C SER A 140 -36.22 -6.24 2.03
N GLN A 141 -36.62 -6.98 3.07
CA GLN A 141 -38.03 -7.27 3.37
C GLN A 141 -38.72 -6.23 4.25
N HIS A 142 -37.97 -5.56 5.13
CA HIS A 142 -38.52 -4.70 6.18
C HIS A 142 -38.18 -3.22 6.03
N THR A 143 -37.33 -2.86 5.07
CA THR A 143 -37.08 -1.47 4.70
C THR A 143 -38.00 -1.10 3.55
N PRO A 144 -38.97 -0.18 3.71
CA PRO A 144 -39.80 0.24 2.59
C PRO A 144 -38.92 0.88 1.50
N HIS A 145 -39.19 0.54 0.25
CA HIS A 145 -38.59 1.18 -0.91
C HIS A 145 -38.95 2.68 -0.88
N GLU A 146 -38.04 3.53 -0.39
CA GLU A 146 -38.19 4.98 -0.51
C GLU A 146 -38.02 5.32 -2.00
N PRO A 147 -39.02 5.89 -2.69
CA PRO A 147 -38.84 6.37 -4.04
C PRO A 147 -37.85 7.54 -4.02
N ASP A 148 -37.04 7.66 -5.08
CA ASP A 148 -36.14 8.77 -5.35
C ASP A 148 -36.84 10.12 -5.09
N ARG A 149 -36.66 10.66 -3.89
CA ARG A 149 -36.93 12.06 -3.59
C ARG A 149 -35.59 12.72 -3.42
N GLU A 150 -35.37 13.79 -4.18
CA GLU A 150 -34.35 14.80 -3.91
C GLU A 150 -34.39 15.10 -2.41
N ARG A 151 -33.37 14.65 -1.68
CA ARG A 151 -33.22 14.97 -0.26
C ARG A 151 -32.89 16.46 -0.18
N THR A 152 -33.93 17.27 0.02
CA THR A 152 -33.77 18.57 0.64
C THR A 152 -33.26 18.35 2.07
N PRO A 153 -32.36 19.21 2.58
CA PRO A 153 -31.80 19.06 3.91
C PRO A 153 -32.88 19.35 4.94
N ILE A 154 -33.62 18.30 5.33
CA ILE A 154 -34.58 18.36 6.42
C ILE A 154 -33.93 17.74 7.65
N GLU A 155 -33.94 18.52 8.71
CA GLU A 155 -33.43 18.26 10.04
C GLU A 155 -33.68 16.83 10.52
N ALA A 156 -32.64 16.28 11.16
CA ALA A 156 -32.61 14.98 11.79
C ALA A 156 -33.80 14.76 12.73
N ALA A 157 -34.77 13.95 12.30
CA ALA A 157 -35.82 13.45 13.18
C ALA A 157 -36.10 11.96 12.89
N GLY A 158 -35.67 11.09 13.81
CA GLY A 158 -36.54 9.98 14.23
C GLY A 158 -36.05 8.55 14.05
N ALA A 159 -34.87 8.19 14.55
CA ALA A 159 -34.66 6.88 15.16
C ALA A 159 -33.58 6.98 16.25
N ARG A 160 -33.98 7.39 17.46
CA ARG A 160 -33.12 7.29 18.64
C ARG A 160 -32.91 5.81 18.96
N VAL A 161 -31.69 5.33 18.73
CA VAL A 161 -31.16 4.14 19.41
C VAL A 161 -30.43 4.68 20.63
N ASP A 162 -31.09 4.62 21.79
CA ASP A 162 -30.49 5.08 23.05
C ASP A 162 -29.27 4.21 23.39
N GLY A 163 -28.10 4.83 23.36
CA GLY A 163 -26.84 4.21 23.73
C GLY A 163 -25.62 4.89 23.10
N GLY A 164 -25.39 6.16 23.48
CA GLY A 164 -24.11 6.86 23.39
C GLY A 164 -23.22 6.59 22.18
N ASP A 165 -23.60 7.12 21.02
CA ASP A 165 -22.66 7.70 20.06
C ASP A 165 -23.44 8.75 19.26
N ASP A 166 -22.78 9.87 18.96
CA ASP A 166 -23.43 11.12 18.60
C ASP A 166 -24.08 11.03 17.20
N GLY A 167 -25.41 11.10 17.11
CA GLY A 167 -26.15 11.69 15.98
C GLY A 167 -25.93 11.16 14.55
N GLU A 168 -25.20 10.08 14.31
CA GLU A 168 -24.96 9.55 12.95
C GLU A 168 -25.91 8.40 12.62
N GLY A 169 -26.67 8.55 11.53
CA GLY A 169 -27.54 7.50 11.00
C GLY A 169 -26.76 6.24 10.58
N PHE A 170 -27.46 5.12 10.44
CA PHE A 170 -26.87 3.86 10.00
C PHE A 170 -26.10 3.99 8.66
N SER A 171 -24.88 3.47 8.61
CA SER A 171 -24.05 3.37 7.41
C SER A 171 -23.78 1.90 7.07
N LEU A 172 -24.25 1.45 5.90
CA LEU A 172 -24.03 0.09 5.41
C LEU A 172 -22.53 -0.20 5.19
N ASP A 173 -21.82 0.77 4.63
CA ASP A 173 -20.38 0.66 4.36
C ASP A 173 -19.59 0.49 5.68
N TRP A 174 -19.98 1.24 6.73
CA TRP A 174 -19.40 1.07 8.06
C TRP A 174 -19.73 -0.29 8.68
N TRP A 175 -20.96 -0.76 8.51
CA TRP A 175 -21.36 -2.11 8.96
C TRP A 175 -20.50 -3.19 8.31
N ILE A 176 -20.23 -3.08 7.00
CA ILE A 176 -19.38 -4.02 6.25
C ILE A 176 -17.95 -4.03 6.82
N LEU A 177 -17.36 -2.86 7.10
CA LEU A 177 -16.04 -2.76 7.71
C LEU A 177 -16.00 -3.47 9.08
N LYS A 178 -17.04 -3.33 9.91
CA LYS A 178 -17.15 -4.03 11.20
C LYS A 178 -17.37 -5.54 11.04
N ASN A 179 -18.17 -5.95 10.05
CA ASN A 179 -18.45 -7.36 9.76
C ASN A 179 -17.20 -8.12 9.31
N GLU A 180 -16.27 -7.46 8.63
CA GLU A 180 -15.02 -8.09 8.20
C GLU A 180 -14.16 -8.57 9.38
N THR A 181 -14.15 -7.84 10.50
CA THR A 181 -13.48 -8.29 11.73
C THR A 181 -14.06 -9.59 12.26
N TRP A 182 -15.38 -9.78 12.16
CA TRP A 182 -16.01 -11.07 12.50
C TRP A 182 -15.56 -12.17 11.54
N LEU A 183 -15.58 -11.92 10.22
CA LEU A 183 -15.11 -12.88 9.21
C LEU A 183 -13.68 -13.37 9.47
N ARG A 184 -12.76 -12.44 9.79
CA ARG A 184 -11.35 -12.74 10.10
C ARG A 184 -11.20 -13.61 11.34
N ASN A 185 -11.91 -13.24 12.41
CA ASN A 185 -11.78 -13.89 13.71
C ASN A 185 -12.47 -15.26 13.77
N ARG A 186 -13.42 -15.52 12.88
CA ARG A 186 -14.26 -16.73 12.90
C ARG A 186 -13.45 -18.02 12.84
N ARG A 187 -12.53 -18.15 11.87
CA ARG A 187 -11.70 -19.36 11.74
C ARG A 187 -10.56 -19.46 12.74
N ILE A 188 -10.16 -18.33 13.33
CA ILE A 188 -9.22 -18.32 14.45
C ILE A 188 -9.88 -18.90 15.71
N ARG A 189 -11.18 -18.60 15.91
CA ARG A 189 -12.00 -19.16 17.00
C ARG A 189 -12.34 -20.63 16.77
N ASP A 190 -12.79 -20.98 15.57
CA ASP A 190 -13.10 -22.35 15.17
C ASP A 190 -12.41 -22.69 13.82
N PRO A 191 -11.30 -23.43 13.84
CA PRO A 191 -10.60 -23.84 12.61
C PRO A 191 -11.45 -24.66 11.63
N ASN A 192 -12.49 -25.34 12.10
CA ASN A 192 -13.39 -26.18 11.31
C ASN A 192 -14.58 -25.39 10.73
N ALA A 193 -14.72 -24.11 11.11
CA ALA A 193 -15.79 -23.26 10.63
C ALA A 193 -15.81 -23.22 9.09
N ASN A 194 -17.00 -23.44 8.51
CA ASN A 194 -17.18 -23.43 7.06
C ASN A 194 -16.78 -22.07 6.48
N TRP A 195 -15.71 -22.04 5.67
CA TRP A 195 -15.14 -20.82 5.13
C TRP A 195 -16.08 -20.07 4.16
N ARG A 196 -17.10 -20.75 3.60
CA ARG A 196 -18.07 -20.13 2.69
C ARG A 196 -19.03 -19.18 3.41
N ILE A 197 -19.24 -19.38 4.71
CA ILE A 197 -20.18 -18.58 5.51
C ILE A 197 -19.67 -17.14 5.64
N GLY A 198 -20.53 -16.19 5.25
CA GLY A 198 -20.25 -14.76 5.26
C GLY A 198 -19.58 -14.21 3.99
N LEU A 199 -19.21 -15.07 3.04
CA LEU A 199 -18.84 -14.67 1.68
C LEU A 199 -20.07 -14.46 0.81
N VAL A 200 -19.93 -13.65 -0.24
CA VAL A 200 -20.96 -13.39 -1.25
C VAL A 200 -20.67 -14.24 -2.50
N GLY A 201 -21.70 -14.90 -3.04
CA GLY A 201 -21.59 -15.72 -4.25
C GLY A 201 -22.30 -15.12 -5.46
N LEU A 202 -22.33 -15.87 -6.58
CA LEU A 202 -23.10 -15.53 -7.79
C LEU A 202 -24.46 -16.24 -7.89
N ASP A 203 -24.80 -17.06 -6.90
CA ASP A 203 -26.07 -17.77 -6.84
C ASP A 203 -27.24 -16.83 -6.52
N ASP A 204 -28.46 -17.35 -6.69
CA ASP A 204 -29.67 -16.54 -6.47
C ASP A 204 -29.85 -16.11 -5.01
N ARG A 205 -29.18 -16.79 -4.05
CA ARG A 205 -29.14 -16.43 -2.64
C ARG A 205 -28.52 -15.04 -2.42
N SER A 206 -27.63 -14.64 -3.32
CA SER A 206 -26.93 -13.36 -3.27
C SER A 206 -27.68 -12.25 -4.01
N ASN A 207 -28.88 -12.49 -4.56
CA ASN A 207 -29.61 -11.47 -5.31
C ASN A 207 -29.99 -10.25 -4.44
N ASN A 208 -30.31 -10.46 -3.16
CA ASN A 208 -30.66 -9.38 -2.22
C ASN A 208 -29.45 -8.51 -1.81
N VAL A 209 -28.22 -8.94 -2.12
CA VAL A 209 -27.02 -8.12 -1.90
C VAL A 209 -27.01 -6.91 -2.83
N TRP A 210 -27.56 -7.07 -4.03
CA TRP A 210 -27.57 -6.04 -5.07
C TRP A 210 -28.83 -5.19 -4.95
N SER A 211 -28.82 -4.24 -4.00
CA SER A 211 -29.96 -3.35 -3.73
C SER A 211 -30.35 -2.47 -4.93
N THR A 212 -29.39 -2.22 -5.83
CA THR A 212 -29.56 -1.40 -7.03
C THR A 212 -29.58 -2.22 -8.33
N LEU A 213 -29.92 -3.50 -8.23
CA LEU A 213 -30.16 -4.36 -9.37
C LEU A 213 -31.36 -3.84 -10.18
N VAL A 214 -31.10 -3.34 -11.39
CA VAL A 214 -32.13 -2.75 -12.25
C VAL A 214 -32.64 -3.72 -13.32
N GLU A 215 -31.80 -4.67 -13.74
CA GLU A 215 -32.15 -5.62 -14.79
C GLU A 215 -31.44 -6.95 -14.60
N LEU A 216 -32.21 -8.04 -14.77
CA LEU A 216 -31.71 -9.40 -14.85
C LEU A 216 -31.78 -9.86 -16.31
N GLY A 217 -30.70 -9.60 -17.05
CA GLY A 217 -30.53 -10.10 -18.42
C GLY A 217 -30.35 -11.61 -18.45
N THR A 218 -30.24 -12.19 -19.65
CA THR A 218 -30.03 -13.64 -19.80
C THR A 218 -28.65 -14.06 -19.29
N THR A 219 -27.63 -13.23 -19.59
CA THR A 219 -26.21 -13.48 -19.28
C THR A 219 -25.65 -12.60 -18.18
N TYR A 220 -26.34 -11.52 -17.82
CA TYR A 220 -25.83 -10.50 -16.92
C TYR A 220 -26.82 -10.07 -15.83
N ARG A 221 -26.26 -9.51 -14.76
CA ARG A 221 -26.94 -8.61 -13.82
C ARG A 221 -26.51 -7.19 -14.14
N LYS A 222 -27.46 -6.29 -14.39
CA LYS A 222 -27.19 -4.86 -14.58
C LYS A 222 -27.47 -4.14 -13.27
N ILE A 223 -26.44 -3.54 -12.71
CA ILE A 223 -26.50 -2.84 -11.43
C ILE A 223 -26.28 -1.36 -11.69
N LYS A 224 -27.21 -0.52 -11.24
CA LYS A 224 -27.09 0.94 -11.32
C LYS A 224 -26.30 1.44 -10.13
N ARG A 225 -25.23 2.18 -10.36
CA ARG A 225 -24.39 2.69 -9.27
C ARG A 225 -25.01 3.95 -8.68
N GLN A 226 -25.32 3.93 -7.38
CA GLN A 226 -25.94 5.05 -6.67
C GLN A 226 -24.97 6.22 -6.44
N GLN A 227 -25.53 7.41 -6.26
CA GLN A 227 -24.79 8.53 -5.67
C GLN A 227 -24.69 8.31 -4.16
N LEU A 228 -23.50 8.56 -3.62
CA LEU A 228 -23.17 8.28 -2.22
C LEU A 228 -22.53 9.51 -1.58
N ASP A 229 -22.81 9.68 -0.29
CA ASP A 229 -22.21 10.72 0.56
C ASP A 229 -20.74 10.39 0.89
N GLY A 230 -20.02 11.35 1.44
CA GLY A 230 -18.59 11.23 1.73
C GLY A 230 -17.73 11.81 0.60
N PHE A 231 -16.42 11.74 0.78
CA PHE A 231 -15.46 12.32 -0.15
C PHE A 231 -15.02 11.25 -1.17
N LYS A 232 -15.06 11.59 -2.45
CA LYS A 232 -14.86 10.67 -3.58
C LYS A 232 -13.82 11.25 -4.52
N PHE A 233 -12.92 10.42 -5.00
CA PHE A 233 -11.86 10.79 -5.94
C PHE A 233 -11.47 9.59 -6.80
N LEU A 234 -10.71 9.82 -7.88
CA LEU A 234 -10.34 8.81 -8.88
C LEU A 234 -11.55 8.11 -9.53
N ASP A 235 -12.65 8.85 -9.71
CA ASP A 235 -13.93 8.33 -10.17
C ASP A 235 -14.42 8.94 -11.49
N ALA A 236 -13.57 9.67 -12.22
CA ALA A 236 -13.93 10.23 -13.53
C ALA A 236 -14.32 9.13 -14.55
N ARG A 237 -13.73 7.93 -14.45
CA ARG A 237 -14.08 6.75 -15.27
C ARG A 237 -15.19 5.88 -14.66
N ARG A 238 -15.81 6.31 -13.56
CA ARG A 238 -16.87 5.54 -12.91
C ARG A 238 -18.14 5.60 -13.74
N ALA A 239 -18.43 4.49 -14.43
CA ALA A 239 -19.68 4.37 -15.20
C ALA A 239 -20.92 4.35 -14.31
N GLU A 240 -22.06 4.78 -14.86
CA GLU A 240 -23.37 4.77 -14.18
C GLU A 240 -23.86 3.33 -13.89
N HIS A 241 -23.47 2.37 -14.73
CA HIS A 241 -23.89 0.98 -14.63
C HIS A 241 -22.69 0.04 -14.65
N VAL A 242 -22.83 -1.12 -13.99
CA VAL A 242 -21.93 -2.25 -14.12
C VAL A 242 -22.71 -3.51 -14.51
N TYR A 243 -22.06 -4.39 -15.26
CA TYR A 243 -22.62 -5.66 -15.68
C TYR A 243 -21.80 -6.79 -15.05
N LEU A 244 -22.48 -7.67 -14.32
CA LEU A 244 -21.86 -8.85 -13.70
C LEU A 244 -22.37 -10.12 -14.36
N GLN A 245 -21.56 -11.19 -14.40
CA GLN A 245 -22.04 -12.51 -14.81
C GLN A 245 -23.27 -12.94 -14.00
N ARG A 246 -24.28 -13.51 -14.68
CA ARG A 246 -25.53 -13.91 -14.02
C ARG A 246 -25.42 -15.22 -13.24
N SER A 247 -24.48 -16.10 -13.54
CA SER A 247 -24.34 -17.38 -12.85
C SER A 247 -22.91 -17.89 -12.88
N ASN A 248 -22.58 -18.81 -11.98
CA ASN A 248 -21.30 -19.53 -11.98
C ASN A 248 -21.03 -20.20 -13.34
N LYS A 249 -22.06 -20.74 -14.01
CA LYS A 249 -21.92 -21.36 -15.33
C LYS A 249 -21.46 -20.36 -16.41
N GLN A 250 -22.04 -19.17 -16.43
CA GLN A 250 -21.65 -18.12 -17.38
C GLN A 250 -20.27 -17.57 -17.05
N PHE A 251 -19.97 -17.39 -15.77
CA PHE A 251 -18.64 -17.05 -15.30
C PHE A 251 -17.59 -18.08 -15.78
N GLN A 252 -17.82 -19.38 -15.58
CA GLN A 252 -16.90 -20.44 -16.01
C GLN A 252 -16.62 -20.38 -17.51
N ALA A 253 -17.65 -20.17 -18.34
CA ALA A 253 -17.50 -20.01 -19.78
C ALA A 253 -16.67 -18.77 -20.15
N ALA A 254 -16.92 -17.63 -19.48
CA ALA A 254 -16.15 -16.41 -19.68
C ALA A 254 -14.70 -16.55 -19.22
N TYR A 255 -14.47 -17.16 -18.07
CA TYR A 255 -13.14 -17.41 -17.53
C TYR A 255 -12.34 -18.37 -18.42
N GLN A 256 -12.98 -19.40 -18.96
CA GLN A 256 -12.36 -20.30 -19.93
C GLN A 256 -11.90 -19.55 -21.19
N ARG A 257 -12.69 -18.59 -21.69
CA ARG A 257 -12.27 -17.75 -22.83
C ARG A 257 -11.14 -16.79 -22.46
N LEU A 258 -11.25 -16.08 -21.32
CA LEU A 258 -10.25 -15.12 -20.86
C LEU A 258 -8.87 -15.75 -20.64
N THR A 259 -8.86 -17.02 -20.23
CA THR A 259 -7.65 -17.82 -19.95
C THR A 259 -7.26 -18.76 -21.08
N ASN A 260 -7.87 -18.63 -22.27
CA ASN A 260 -7.63 -19.51 -23.43
C ASN A 260 -7.71 -21.02 -23.11
N GLY A 261 -8.51 -21.40 -22.11
CA GLY A 261 -8.67 -22.78 -21.68
C GLY A 261 -7.45 -23.39 -20.96
N GLN A 262 -6.48 -22.59 -20.54
CA GLN A 262 -5.21 -23.07 -19.94
C GLN A 262 -5.40 -23.90 -18.65
N LEU A 263 -6.53 -23.78 -17.96
CA LEU A 263 -6.86 -24.50 -16.72
C LEU A 263 -7.64 -25.82 -16.96
N LYS A 264 -7.86 -26.23 -18.21
CA LYS A 264 -8.63 -27.43 -18.52
C LYS A 264 -7.95 -28.68 -17.97
N GLY A 265 -8.69 -29.48 -17.20
CA GLY A 265 -8.17 -30.70 -16.57
C GLY A 265 -7.49 -30.46 -15.21
N LEU A 266 -7.53 -29.23 -14.69
CA LEU A 266 -7.07 -28.95 -13.33
C LEU A 266 -7.91 -29.71 -12.28
N ASP A 267 -7.22 -30.31 -11.32
CA ASP A 267 -7.82 -30.79 -10.09
C ASP A 267 -7.87 -29.61 -9.11
N TRP A 268 -9.08 -29.08 -8.94
CA TRP A 268 -9.36 -27.91 -8.12
C TRP A 268 -9.27 -28.15 -6.61
N SER A 269 -9.11 -29.42 -6.20
CA SER A 269 -8.91 -29.74 -4.78
C SER A 269 -7.73 -28.95 -4.22
N ASN A 270 -7.99 -28.13 -3.19
CA ASN A 270 -7.01 -27.28 -2.52
C ASN A 270 -6.41 -26.15 -3.40
N VAL A 271 -7.05 -25.80 -4.51
CA VAL A 271 -6.64 -24.72 -5.40
C VAL A 271 -7.72 -23.64 -5.42
N PHE A 272 -7.31 -22.38 -5.29
CA PHE A 272 -8.20 -21.23 -5.40
C PHE A 272 -7.54 -20.17 -6.27
N VAL A 273 -8.25 -19.67 -7.27
CA VAL A 273 -7.78 -18.54 -8.09
C VAL A 273 -8.45 -17.26 -7.63
N ALA A 274 -7.74 -16.14 -7.59
CA ALA A 274 -8.30 -14.89 -7.07
C ALA A 274 -7.74 -13.66 -7.78
N GLY A 275 -8.31 -12.50 -7.51
CA GLY A 275 -7.80 -11.22 -7.99
C GLY A 275 -8.24 -10.85 -9.40
N GLY A 276 -7.33 -10.25 -10.17
CA GLY A 276 -7.64 -9.51 -11.40
C GLY A 276 -8.26 -10.36 -12.52
N SER A 277 -7.75 -11.57 -12.75
CA SER A 277 -8.29 -12.44 -13.82
C SER A 277 -9.72 -12.92 -13.53
N VAL A 278 -10.02 -13.24 -12.26
CA VAL A 278 -11.37 -13.60 -11.82
C VAL A 278 -12.31 -12.40 -11.95
N LEU A 279 -11.88 -11.23 -11.48
CA LEU A 279 -12.64 -10.00 -11.60
C LEU A 279 -12.95 -9.64 -13.07
N GLY A 280 -11.97 -9.79 -13.97
CA GLY A 280 -12.16 -9.54 -15.40
C GLY A 280 -13.23 -10.42 -16.03
N ALA A 281 -13.20 -11.72 -15.75
CA ALA A 281 -14.24 -12.64 -16.23
C ALA A 281 -15.62 -12.35 -15.61
N LEU A 282 -15.67 -11.91 -14.35
CA LEU A 282 -16.91 -11.51 -13.68
C LEU A 282 -17.55 -10.26 -14.32
N LEU A 283 -16.73 -9.31 -14.78
CA LEU A 283 -17.17 -8.01 -15.31
C LEU A 283 -17.44 -7.98 -16.81
N CYS A 284 -17.12 -9.05 -17.55
CA CYS A 284 -17.27 -9.13 -19.01
C CYS A 284 -18.32 -10.17 -19.43
N PRO A 285 -19.62 -10.01 -19.09
CA PRO A 285 -20.67 -10.88 -19.59
C PRO A 285 -20.93 -10.71 -21.08
N ASP A 286 -21.27 -11.81 -21.75
CA ASP A 286 -21.58 -11.81 -23.18
C ASP A 286 -22.92 -11.12 -23.48
N GLY A 287 -23.06 -10.55 -24.68
CA GLY A 287 -24.35 -10.04 -25.17
C GLY A 287 -24.82 -8.72 -24.57
N VAL A 288 -23.94 -7.98 -23.89
CA VAL A 288 -24.20 -6.60 -23.44
C VAL A 288 -23.86 -5.63 -24.57
N GLU A 289 -24.82 -4.78 -24.93
CA GLU A 289 -24.59 -3.66 -25.83
C GLU A 289 -23.86 -2.55 -25.06
N ASN A 290 -22.70 -2.10 -25.55
CA ASN A 290 -21.82 -1.12 -24.91
C ASN A 290 -21.44 -1.48 -23.45
N PRO A 291 -20.69 -2.58 -23.23
CA PRO A 291 -20.32 -3.01 -21.89
C PRO A 291 -19.36 -2.02 -21.22
N THR A 292 -19.55 -1.82 -19.91
CA THR A 292 -18.67 -0.99 -19.07
C THR A 292 -17.23 -1.49 -19.04
N ASN A 293 -17.05 -2.81 -19.00
CA ASN A 293 -15.76 -3.46 -18.99
C ASN A 293 -15.62 -4.37 -20.19
N ARG A 294 -14.41 -4.50 -20.73
CA ARG A 294 -14.11 -5.33 -21.90
C ARG A 294 -12.93 -6.28 -21.64
N PRO A 295 -12.89 -7.47 -22.26
CA PRO A 295 -11.82 -8.44 -22.03
C PRO A 295 -10.40 -7.91 -22.26
N GLU A 296 -10.23 -6.96 -23.20
CA GLU A 296 -8.93 -6.38 -23.57
C GLU A 296 -8.27 -5.66 -22.37
N GLN A 297 -9.08 -5.06 -21.49
CA GLN A 297 -8.61 -4.40 -20.26
C GLN A 297 -7.96 -5.38 -19.27
N TRP A 298 -8.15 -6.68 -19.46
CA TRP A 298 -7.70 -7.74 -18.55
C TRP A 298 -6.64 -8.64 -19.17
N GLU A 299 -6.12 -8.30 -20.35
CA GLU A 299 -5.14 -9.14 -21.05
C GLU A 299 -3.80 -9.29 -20.31
N SER A 300 -3.35 -8.26 -19.62
CA SER A 300 -2.14 -8.32 -18.81
C SER A 300 -2.35 -8.98 -17.44
N SER A 301 -3.58 -9.43 -17.12
CA SER A 301 -3.88 -10.01 -15.81
C SER A 301 -3.39 -11.45 -15.71
N ASP A 302 -2.58 -11.69 -14.68
CA ASP A 302 -2.11 -13.03 -14.36
C ASP A 302 -3.20 -13.87 -13.71
N ILE A 303 -3.03 -15.19 -13.79
CA ILE A 303 -3.84 -16.14 -13.05
C ILE A 303 -3.14 -16.36 -11.72
N ASP A 304 -3.54 -15.59 -10.70
CA ASP A 304 -3.03 -15.74 -9.33
C ASP A 304 -3.66 -16.98 -8.69
N ILE A 305 -2.82 -17.96 -8.37
CA ILE A 305 -3.19 -19.28 -7.87
C ILE A 305 -2.71 -19.41 -6.42
N TYR A 306 -3.63 -19.79 -5.55
CA TYR A 306 -3.37 -20.04 -4.15
C TYR A 306 -3.59 -21.50 -3.83
N PHE A 307 -2.66 -22.08 -3.08
CA PHE A 307 -2.86 -23.38 -2.43
C PHE A 307 -3.35 -23.16 -1.01
N TYR A 308 -4.38 -23.92 -0.62
CA TYR A 308 -4.92 -23.83 0.73
C TYR A 308 -5.02 -25.19 1.41
N GLY A 309 -4.74 -25.22 2.71
CA GLY A 309 -4.86 -26.44 3.52
C GLY A 309 -3.84 -27.54 3.19
N LEU A 310 -2.79 -27.25 2.40
CA LEU A 310 -1.74 -28.20 2.06
C LEU A 310 -0.47 -27.97 2.90
N GLY A 311 0.22 -29.06 3.23
CA GLY A 311 1.60 -29.00 3.73
C GLY A 311 2.62 -28.88 2.58
N PRO A 312 3.89 -28.55 2.85
CA PRO A 312 4.91 -28.33 1.82
C PRO A 312 5.05 -29.46 0.78
N LYS A 313 5.05 -30.72 1.22
CA LYS A 313 5.13 -31.89 0.32
C LYS A 313 3.93 -31.98 -0.64
N GLN A 314 2.72 -31.83 -0.11
CA GLN A 314 1.50 -31.86 -0.92
C GLN A 314 1.41 -30.64 -1.86
N ALA A 315 1.88 -29.48 -1.41
CA ALA A 315 1.96 -28.29 -2.23
C ALA A 315 2.94 -28.47 -3.40
N LYS A 316 4.07 -29.17 -3.18
CA LYS A 316 4.98 -29.57 -4.26
C LYS A 316 4.30 -30.48 -5.28
N GLU A 317 3.62 -31.52 -4.84
CA GLU A 317 2.86 -32.42 -5.74
C GLU A 317 1.80 -31.65 -6.55
N LYS A 318 1.08 -30.73 -5.90
CA LYS A 318 0.10 -29.87 -6.55
C LYS A 318 0.73 -28.91 -7.57
N LEU A 319 1.95 -28.43 -7.31
CA LEU A 319 2.71 -27.61 -8.25
C LEU A 319 3.09 -28.38 -9.52
N HIS A 320 3.51 -29.65 -9.40
CA HIS A 320 3.76 -30.51 -10.56
C HIS A 320 2.49 -30.75 -11.37
N HIS A 321 1.38 -31.11 -10.71
CA HIS A 321 0.08 -31.28 -11.37
C HIS A 321 -0.33 -30.02 -12.14
N LEU A 322 -0.17 -28.84 -11.52
CA LEU A 322 -0.50 -27.57 -12.14
C LEU A 322 0.40 -27.28 -13.36
N PHE A 323 1.68 -27.62 -13.30
CA PHE A 323 2.60 -27.44 -14.42
C PHE A 323 2.27 -28.38 -15.58
N ASP A 324 1.88 -29.62 -15.30
CA ASP A 324 1.42 -30.58 -16.30
C ASP A 324 0.14 -30.08 -17.01
N VAL A 325 -0.80 -29.52 -16.24
CA VAL A 325 -2.02 -28.88 -16.78
C VAL A 325 -1.68 -27.68 -17.65
N PHE A 326 -0.76 -26.81 -17.19
CA PHE A 326 -0.30 -25.66 -17.96
C PHE A 326 0.28 -26.13 -19.30
N LYS A 327 1.24 -27.07 -19.28
CA LYS A 327 1.85 -27.62 -20.50
C LYS A 327 0.86 -28.31 -21.44
N ALA A 328 -0.05 -29.10 -20.91
CA ALA A 328 -1.02 -29.86 -21.70
C ALA A 328 -1.99 -28.96 -22.49
N ASN A 329 -2.18 -27.70 -22.06
CA ASN A 329 -3.08 -26.75 -22.70
C ASN A 329 -2.36 -25.67 -23.52
N LEU A 330 -1.03 -25.73 -23.63
CA LEU A 330 -0.28 -24.89 -24.56
C LEU A 330 -0.20 -25.53 -25.96
N PRO A 331 0.12 -24.76 -27.02
CA PRO A 331 0.49 -25.32 -28.32
C PRO A 331 1.64 -26.33 -28.18
N LYS A 332 1.65 -27.37 -29.03
CA LYS A 332 2.54 -28.54 -28.91
C LYS A 332 4.04 -28.20 -28.77
N ASP A 333 4.49 -27.13 -29.42
CA ASP A 333 5.89 -26.70 -29.46
C ASP A 333 6.11 -25.38 -28.70
N ALA A 334 5.15 -24.98 -27.86
CA ALA A 334 5.27 -23.75 -27.09
C ALA A 334 6.36 -23.90 -26.00
N PRO A 335 7.30 -22.94 -25.90
CA PRO A 335 8.29 -22.94 -24.84
C PRO A 335 7.63 -22.70 -23.48
N THR A 336 8.26 -23.20 -22.42
CA THR A 336 7.84 -22.96 -21.05
C THR A 336 9.01 -22.50 -20.20
N LEU A 337 8.78 -21.50 -19.37
CA LEU A 337 9.71 -21.02 -18.36
C LEU A 337 9.00 -21.03 -17.01
N VAL A 338 9.66 -21.61 -16.01
CA VAL A 338 9.27 -21.53 -14.62
C VAL A 338 10.21 -20.54 -13.94
N VAL A 339 9.65 -19.56 -13.23
CA VAL A 339 10.41 -18.55 -12.49
C VAL A 339 10.00 -18.59 -11.03
N ARG A 340 10.96 -18.59 -10.10
CA ARG A 340 10.72 -18.57 -8.66
C ARG A 340 11.47 -17.42 -8.02
N ASN A 341 10.76 -16.62 -7.25
CA ASN A 341 11.32 -15.66 -6.31
C ASN A 341 10.84 -15.99 -4.89
N THR A 342 10.97 -15.07 -3.94
CA THR A 342 10.58 -15.29 -2.54
C THR A 342 9.07 -15.17 -2.27
N ARG A 343 8.27 -14.91 -3.30
CA ARG A 343 6.84 -14.60 -3.25
C ARG A 343 6.00 -15.53 -4.10
N THR A 344 6.49 -15.89 -5.26
CA THR A 344 5.73 -16.58 -6.28
C THR A 344 6.60 -17.58 -7.02
N ILE A 345 5.91 -18.59 -7.55
CA ILE A 345 6.40 -19.41 -8.66
C ILE A 345 5.51 -19.08 -9.85
N SER A 346 6.10 -18.64 -10.95
CA SER A 346 5.37 -18.24 -12.15
C SER A 346 5.64 -19.22 -13.30
N PHE A 347 4.58 -19.66 -13.98
CA PHE A 347 4.68 -20.40 -15.24
C PHE A 347 4.37 -19.47 -16.40
N ILE A 348 5.31 -19.39 -17.34
CA ILE A 348 5.33 -18.41 -18.41
C ILE A 348 5.53 -19.15 -19.74
N SER A 349 4.82 -18.72 -20.78
CA SER A 349 4.99 -19.16 -22.16
C SER A 349 4.94 -17.92 -23.07
N ASN A 350 4.82 -18.09 -24.38
CA ASN A 350 4.71 -16.96 -25.31
C ASN A 350 3.41 -16.17 -25.05
N TYR A 351 3.48 -14.84 -25.19
CA TYR A 351 2.28 -14.01 -25.31
C TYR A 351 1.40 -14.54 -26.46
N PRO A 352 0.06 -14.57 -26.34
CA PRO A 352 -0.78 -14.02 -25.26
C PRO A 352 -1.19 -15.04 -24.17
N ASN A 353 -0.50 -16.18 -24.02
CA ASN A 353 -0.87 -17.18 -23.00
C ASN A 353 -0.72 -16.59 -21.59
N ARG A 354 -1.77 -16.64 -20.76
CA ARG A 354 -1.73 -16.07 -19.41
C ARG A 354 -0.64 -16.74 -18.57
N ARG A 355 0.08 -15.93 -17.81
CA ARG A 355 1.03 -16.42 -16.81
C ARG A 355 0.25 -16.99 -15.63
N PHE A 356 0.68 -18.15 -15.15
CA PHE A 356 0.19 -18.67 -13.87
C PHE A 356 1.12 -18.15 -12.80
N GLN A 357 0.57 -17.50 -11.77
CA GLN A 357 1.34 -16.97 -10.66
C GLN A 357 0.92 -17.68 -9.38
N ILE A 358 1.70 -18.67 -8.95
CA ILE A 358 1.45 -19.44 -7.74
C ILE A 358 2.00 -18.64 -6.55
N ILE A 359 1.13 -18.25 -5.63
CA ILE A 359 1.49 -17.43 -4.47
C ILE A 359 2.08 -18.32 -3.36
N LEU A 360 3.30 -18.02 -2.91
CA LEU A 360 4.03 -18.74 -1.85
C LEU A 360 3.59 -18.30 -0.45
N LYS A 361 2.28 -18.26 -0.23
CA LYS A 361 1.65 -17.97 1.06
C LYS A 361 0.68 -19.08 1.38
N ARG A 362 0.90 -19.75 2.52
CA ARG A 362 0.05 -20.85 2.97
C ARG A 362 -1.21 -20.31 3.64
N CYS A 363 -2.34 -20.44 2.95
CA CYS A 363 -3.65 -20.15 3.53
C CYS A 363 -4.32 -21.43 4.03
N MET A 364 -5.15 -21.35 5.06
CA MET A 364 -5.91 -22.51 5.55
C MET A 364 -7.28 -22.65 4.88
N SER A 365 -7.78 -21.61 4.20
CA SER A 365 -8.99 -21.66 3.36
C SER A 365 -9.03 -20.55 2.30
N PRO A 366 -9.94 -20.65 1.30
CA PRO A 366 -10.18 -19.56 0.36
C PRO A 366 -10.63 -18.24 1.00
N ALA A 367 -11.39 -18.26 2.09
CA ALA A 367 -11.76 -17.01 2.79
C ALA A 367 -10.53 -16.24 3.28
N GLU A 368 -9.52 -16.94 3.79
CA GLU A 368 -8.26 -16.33 4.22
C GLU A 368 -7.46 -15.75 3.05
N VAL A 369 -7.54 -16.37 1.86
CA VAL A 369 -6.99 -15.79 0.63
C VAL A 369 -7.64 -14.44 0.33
N LEU A 370 -8.98 -14.36 0.33
CA LEU A 370 -9.71 -13.13 0.02
C LEU A 370 -9.45 -12.02 1.04
N LEU A 371 -9.31 -12.37 2.32
CA LEU A 371 -9.02 -11.45 3.42
C LEU A 371 -7.61 -10.82 3.34
N ASN A 372 -6.74 -11.30 2.46
CA ASN A 372 -5.39 -10.75 2.26
C ASN A 372 -5.31 -9.71 1.12
N PHE A 373 -6.39 -9.45 0.40
CA PHE A 373 -6.40 -8.42 -0.66
C PHE A 373 -6.46 -7.01 -0.10
N ASP A 374 -5.72 -6.11 -0.73
CA ASP A 374 -5.58 -4.70 -0.37
C ASP A 374 -6.79 -3.84 -0.79
N LEU A 375 -7.23 -3.95 -2.04
CA LEU A 375 -8.37 -3.22 -2.59
C LEU A 375 -9.65 -4.05 -2.55
N ASP A 376 -10.77 -3.41 -2.20
CA ASP A 376 -12.08 -4.04 -2.08
C ASP A 376 -12.46 -4.80 -3.35
N ILE A 377 -12.28 -4.17 -4.51
CA ILE A 377 -12.68 -4.76 -5.79
C ILE A 377 -11.90 -6.03 -6.14
N CYS A 378 -10.71 -6.22 -5.55
CA CYS A 378 -9.84 -7.35 -5.86
C CYS A 378 -10.15 -8.61 -5.05
N ALA A 379 -10.89 -8.50 -3.94
CA ALA A 379 -11.17 -9.63 -3.05
C ALA A 379 -12.30 -10.55 -3.57
N VAL A 380 -12.10 -11.05 -4.79
CA VAL A 380 -12.94 -12.02 -5.49
C VAL A 380 -12.08 -13.22 -5.95
N GLY A 381 -12.66 -14.41 -5.89
CA GLY A 381 -11.97 -15.64 -6.32
C GLY A 381 -12.92 -16.76 -6.73
N PHE A 382 -12.35 -17.84 -7.25
CA PHE A 382 -13.04 -18.97 -7.85
C PHE A 382 -12.37 -20.28 -7.43
N ASP A 383 -13.18 -21.24 -6.98
CA ASP A 383 -12.70 -22.54 -6.46
C ASP A 383 -12.81 -23.69 -7.49
N GLY A 384 -13.10 -23.38 -8.75
CA GLY A 384 -13.36 -24.39 -9.79
C GLY A 384 -14.84 -24.69 -10.00
N GLU A 385 -15.68 -24.35 -9.03
CA GLU A 385 -17.12 -24.55 -9.08
C GLU A 385 -17.87 -23.21 -9.02
N ALA A 386 -17.54 -22.37 -8.05
CA ALA A 386 -18.27 -21.14 -7.76
C ALA A 386 -17.35 -19.95 -7.48
N VAL A 387 -17.87 -18.76 -7.78
CA VAL A 387 -17.22 -17.49 -7.46
C VAL A 387 -17.63 -17.04 -6.07
N TYR A 388 -16.65 -16.56 -5.31
CA TYR A 388 -16.81 -16.01 -3.97
C TYR A 388 -16.13 -14.65 -3.87
N MET A 389 -16.73 -13.73 -3.13
CA MET A 389 -16.16 -12.40 -2.87
C MET A 389 -16.46 -11.94 -1.45
N LEU A 390 -15.67 -10.99 -0.94
CA LEU A 390 -15.96 -10.37 0.35
C LEU A 390 -17.16 -9.41 0.24
N PRO A 391 -17.87 -9.15 1.36
CA PRO A 391 -18.92 -8.12 1.40
C PRO A 391 -18.47 -6.76 0.85
N ARG A 392 -17.25 -6.31 1.18
CA ARG A 392 -16.69 -5.06 0.64
C ARG A 392 -16.48 -5.09 -0.87
N THR A 393 -16.17 -6.25 -1.45
CA THR A 393 -16.07 -6.41 -2.91
C THR A 393 -17.42 -6.30 -3.58
N ALA A 394 -18.46 -6.95 -3.03
CA ALA A 394 -19.82 -6.81 -3.53
C ALA A 394 -20.26 -5.34 -3.48
N ARG A 395 -19.97 -4.65 -2.36
CA ARG A 395 -20.25 -3.23 -2.23
C ARG A 395 -19.46 -2.36 -3.22
N ALA A 396 -18.19 -2.66 -3.47
CA ALA A 396 -17.37 -1.95 -4.46
C ALA A 396 -17.88 -2.15 -5.90
N LEU A 397 -18.37 -3.36 -6.23
CA LEU A 397 -19.04 -3.64 -7.51
C LEU A 397 -20.32 -2.81 -7.66
N GLU A 398 -21.17 -2.80 -6.63
CA GLU A 398 -22.45 -2.07 -6.62
C GLU A 398 -22.26 -0.55 -6.72
N THR A 399 -21.25 -0.02 -6.05
CA THR A 399 -21.06 1.43 -5.88
C THR A 399 -20.03 2.04 -6.82
N GLY A 400 -19.09 1.25 -7.33
CA GLY A 400 -17.94 1.75 -8.10
C GLY A 400 -16.84 2.40 -7.26
N TYR A 401 -16.80 2.15 -5.95
CA TYR A 401 -15.79 2.70 -5.04
C TYR A 401 -15.17 1.62 -4.15
N ASN A 402 -13.86 1.69 -3.98
CA ASN A 402 -13.17 1.07 -2.85
C ASN A 402 -13.31 1.98 -1.63
N SER A 403 -13.60 1.42 -0.45
CA SER A 403 -13.66 2.17 0.79
C SER A 403 -12.24 2.46 1.28
N TRP A 404 -11.96 3.73 1.58
CA TRP A 404 -10.69 4.11 2.16
C TRP A 404 -10.63 3.73 3.64
N THR A 405 -9.49 3.16 4.07
CA THR A 405 -9.13 2.88 5.47
C THR A 405 -7.61 3.04 5.63
N MET A 406 -7.11 3.12 6.86
CA MET A 406 -5.66 3.13 7.09
C MET A 406 -4.98 1.84 6.65
N ASP A 407 -5.69 0.71 6.53
CA ASP A 407 -5.13 -0.53 5.97
C ASP A 407 -4.71 -0.37 4.49
N MET A 408 -5.39 0.51 3.73
CA MET A 408 -5.01 0.84 2.35
C MET A 408 -3.67 1.58 2.30
N VAL A 409 -3.33 2.34 3.33
CA VAL A 409 -2.10 3.14 3.42
C VAL A 409 -0.96 2.37 4.07
N GLN A 410 -1.23 1.76 5.22
CA GLN A 410 -0.25 1.16 6.11
C GLN A 410 -0.07 -0.35 5.88
N GLY A 411 -0.99 -0.99 5.15
CA GLY A 411 -1.10 -2.44 5.07
C GLY A 411 -1.91 -3.00 6.25
N HIS A 412 -2.55 -4.14 6.02
CA HIS A 412 -3.46 -4.74 6.99
C HIS A 412 -2.72 -5.32 8.21
N TYR A 413 -3.26 -5.14 9.42
CA TYR A 413 -2.66 -5.56 10.70
C TYR A 413 -2.44 -7.08 10.87
N LEU A 414 -3.25 -7.92 10.21
CA LEU A 414 -3.03 -9.38 10.10
C LEU A 414 -2.29 -9.81 8.83
N GLY A 415 -2.03 -8.87 7.92
CA GLY A 415 -1.33 -9.10 6.67
C GLY A 415 0.17 -8.96 6.87
N THR A 416 0.93 -9.96 6.46
CA THR A 416 2.37 -10.00 6.68
C THR A 416 3.19 -9.15 5.73
N ARG A 417 2.60 -8.49 4.72
CA ARG A 417 3.37 -7.76 3.70
C ARG A 417 2.64 -6.55 3.16
N ARG A 418 3.41 -5.48 3.01
CA ARG A 418 3.09 -4.26 2.26
C ARG A 418 3.77 -4.39 0.89
N ALA A 419 3.01 -4.50 -0.18
CA ALA A 419 3.54 -4.53 -1.55
C ALA A 419 2.62 -3.72 -2.47
N SER A 420 3.21 -2.83 -3.27
CA SER A 420 2.65 -2.12 -4.43
C SER A 420 1.19 -1.60 -4.39
N GLN A 421 0.68 -1.15 -3.23
CA GLN A 421 -0.72 -0.69 -3.09
C GLN A 421 -1.00 0.57 -3.93
N GLU A 422 -0.01 1.46 -4.07
CA GLU A 422 -0.12 2.74 -4.78
C GLU A 422 -0.44 2.58 -6.27
N GLN A 423 0.31 1.74 -6.98
CA GLN A 423 0.07 1.49 -8.41
C GLN A 423 -1.31 0.88 -8.66
N ARG A 424 -1.77 0.05 -7.72
CA ARG A 424 -3.05 -0.64 -7.82
C ARG A 424 -4.22 0.34 -7.72
N VAL A 425 -4.12 1.39 -6.89
CA VAL A 425 -5.15 2.43 -6.77
C VAL A 425 -5.46 3.06 -8.13
N PHE A 426 -4.42 3.50 -8.87
CA PHE A 426 -4.61 4.10 -10.19
C PHE A 426 -5.00 3.09 -11.26
N LYS A 427 -4.39 1.89 -11.26
CA LYS A 427 -4.77 0.79 -12.15
C LYS A 427 -6.27 0.45 -12.08
N TYR A 428 -6.87 0.48 -10.90
CA TYR A 428 -8.30 0.20 -10.72
C TYR A 428 -9.19 1.43 -10.90
N ALA A 429 -8.68 2.64 -10.68
CA ALA A 429 -9.31 3.88 -11.14
C ALA A 429 -9.52 3.86 -12.67
N ASP A 430 -8.51 3.42 -13.42
CA ASP A 430 -8.58 3.26 -14.88
C ASP A 430 -9.60 2.23 -15.35
N LYS A 431 -9.96 1.29 -14.47
CA LYS A 431 -11.01 0.29 -14.65
C LYS A 431 -12.38 0.75 -14.14
N GLY A 432 -12.51 2.03 -13.75
CA GLY A 432 -13.77 2.64 -13.33
C GLY A 432 -14.15 2.38 -11.87
N TYR A 433 -13.16 2.20 -10.98
CA TYR A 433 -13.33 2.03 -9.54
C TYR A 433 -12.53 3.07 -8.76
N GLY A 434 -13.22 4.10 -8.28
CA GLY A 434 -12.60 5.17 -7.49
C GLY A 434 -12.39 4.80 -6.03
N ILE A 435 -12.03 5.80 -5.22
CA ILE A 435 -11.90 5.69 -3.78
C ILE A 435 -12.95 6.57 -3.10
N ARG A 436 -13.50 6.08 -1.99
CA ARG A 436 -14.44 6.81 -1.14
C ARG A 436 -13.98 6.84 0.31
N ILE A 437 -13.80 8.04 0.86
CA ILE A 437 -13.66 8.30 2.30
C ILE A 437 -15.07 8.48 2.88
N LEU A 438 -15.42 7.63 3.85
CA LEU A 438 -16.77 7.60 4.42
C LEU A 438 -17.06 8.86 5.28
N PRO A 439 -18.35 9.27 5.42
CA PRO A 439 -18.73 10.39 6.29
C PRO A 439 -18.19 10.30 7.72
N GLN A 440 -18.09 9.09 8.28
CA GLN A 440 -17.54 8.82 9.62
C GLN A 440 -16.10 9.35 9.77
N TYR A 441 -15.26 9.17 8.76
CA TYR A 441 -13.89 9.69 8.76
C TYR A 441 -13.88 11.21 8.71
N LEU A 442 -14.73 11.81 7.86
CA LEU A 442 -14.84 13.27 7.74
C LEU A 442 -15.38 13.91 9.03
N ALA A 443 -16.34 13.26 9.69
CA ALA A 443 -16.87 13.69 10.97
C ALA A 443 -15.81 13.57 12.08
N ALA A 444 -15.07 12.47 12.12
CA ALA A 444 -13.99 12.28 13.07
C ALA A 444 -12.87 13.32 12.87
N LEU A 445 -12.48 13.61 11.62
CA LEU A 445 -11.48 14.64 11.30
C LEU A 445 -11.86 16.01 11.89
N LYS A 446 -13.16 16.37 11.87
CA LYS A 446 -13.67 17.61 12.46
C LYS A 446 -13.66 17.63 13.99
N LYS A 447 -13.62 16.46 14.64
CA LYS A 447 -13.61 16.32 16.11
C LYS A 447 -12.20 16.25 16.69
N VAL A 448 -11.18 15.94 15.89
CA VAL A 448 -9.79 15.80 16.36
C VAL A 448 -9.20 17.15 16.77
N ASP A 449 -8.68 17.27 17.99
CA ASP A 449 -7.85 18.40 18.38
C ASP A 449 -6.49 18.28 17.67
N VAL A 450 -6.09 19.32 16.92
CA VAL A 450 -4.79 19.39 16.25
C VAL A 450 -3.64 19.17 17.23
N LYS A 451 -3.82 19.45 18.53
CA LYS A 451 -2.84 19.18 19.59
C LYS A 451 -2.61 17.68 19.84
N ASP A 452 -3.54 16.82 19.48
CA ASP A 452 -3.43 15.37 19.64
C ASP A 452 -2.72 14.73 18.44
N VAL A 453 -2.69 15.41 17.29
CA VAL A 453 -1.96 14.99 16.09
C VAL A 453 -0.45 15.17 16.33
N PRO A 454 0.43 14.21 16.01
CA PRO A 454 1.88 14.36 16.19
C PRO A 454 2.44 15.65 15.58
N ARG A 455 3.25 16.41 16.34
CA ARG A 455 3.72 17.76 15.98
C ARG A 455 4.48 17.81 14.64
N GLU A 456 5.20 16.75 14.30
CA GLU A 456 5.95 16.58 13.04
C GLU A 456 5.04 16.28 11.83
N SER A 457 3.81 15.84 12.08
CA SER A 457 2.76 15.69 11.06
C SER A 457 1.93 16.96 10.91
N ARG A 458 2.22 18.06 11.63
CA ARG A 458 1.47 19.33 11.53
C ARG A 458 2.14 20.26 10.53
N ARG A 459 1.46 20.54 9.43
CA ARG A 459 1.85 21.61 8.50
C ARG A 459 1.88 22.98 9.18
N ARG A 460 2.75 23.91 8.73
CA ARG A 460 2.76 25.31 9.24
C ARG A 460 1.39 25.99 9.12
N THR A 461 0.61 25.66 8.08
CA THR A 461 -0.74 26.16 7.80
C THR A 461 -1.85 25.52 8.64
N ALA A 462 -1.64 24.32 9.22
CA ALA A 462 -2.59 23.68 10.14
C ALA A 462 -2.80 24.47 11.44
N LYS A 463 -1.97 25.49 11.71
CA LYS A 463 -2.16 26.46 12.79
C LYS A 463 -3.42 27.33 12.65
N LYS A 464 -4.08 27.37 11.48
CA LYS A 464 -5.28 28.21 11.23
C LYS A 464 -6.63 27.51 11.49
N GLY A 465 -6.65 26.29 12.03
CA GLY A 465 -7.84 25.72 12.68
C GLY A 465 -8.98 25.20 11.78
N SER A 466 -8.80 25.08 10.46
CA SER A 466 -9.81 24.45 9.59
C SER A 466 -9.52 22.95 9.38
N LEU A 467 -10.46 22.09 9.78
CA LEU A 467 -10.41 20.62 9.71
C LEU A 467 -11.17 20.10 8.48
N ALA A 468 -10.76 20.56 7.28
CA ALA A 468 -11.43 20.27 6.02
C ALA A 468 -10.42 19.78 4.97
N LEU A 469 -10.86 19.00 3.98
CA LEU A 469 -9.96 18.43 2.95
C LEU A 469 -9.65 19.44 1.83
N GLU A 470 -10.55 20.40 1.59
CA GLU A 470 -10.52 21.33 0.47
C GLU A 470 -9.22 22.16 0.38
N PRO A 471 -8.66 22.71 1.48
CA PRO A 471 -7.40 23.45 1.40
C PRO A 471 -6.22 22.57 0.95
N TYR A 472 -6.20 21.29 1.33
CA TYR A 472 -5.16 20.35 0.92
C TYR A 472 -5.29 19.96 -0.55
N ILE A 473 -6.51 19.85 -1.04
CA ILE A 473 -6.80 19.57 -2.46
C ILE A 473 -6.38 20.73 -3.35
N ALA A 474 -6.75 21.96 -2.97
CA ALA A 474 -6.38 23.17 -3.71
C ALA A 474 -4.86 23.28 -3.83
N ASP A 475 -4.16 23.15 -2.70
CA ASP A 475 -2.70 23.18 -2.66
C ASP A 475 -2.05 22.07 -3.51
N ALA A 476 -2.61 20.86 -3.51
CA ALA A 476 -2.11 19.77 -4.34
C ALA A 476 -2.29 20.02 -5.85
N ARG A 477 -3.43 20.60 -6.26
CA ARG A 477 -3.69 20.97 -7.66
C ARG A 477 -2.81 22.14 -8.10
N ASP A 478 -2.69 23.17 -7.27
CA ASP A 478 -1.81 24.31 -7.54
C ASP A 478 -0.36 23.86 -7.67
N TYR A 479 0.07 22.91 -6.82
CA TYR A 479 1.38 22.28 -6.95
C TYR A 479 1.55 21.57 -8.29
N PHE A 480 0.60 20.70 -8.67
CA PHE A 480 0.65 19.99 -9.94
C PHE A 480 0.71 20.98 -11.12
N GLU A 481 -0.10 22.03 -11.12
CA GLU A 481 -0.12 23.01 -12.20
C GLU A 481 1.21 23.77 -12.32
N ARG A 482 1.87 24.10 -11.20
CA ARG A 482 3.24 24.67 -11.24
C ARG A 482 4.23 23.70 -11.87
N VAL A 483 4.27 22.44 -11.44
CA VAL A 483 5.16 21.42 -12.01
C VAL A 483 4.87 21.21 -13.50
N PHE A 484 3.60 21.16 -13.88
CA PHE A 484 3.18 20.98 -15.26
C PHE A 484 3.58 22.16 -16.14
N LYS A 485 3.44 23.41 -15.66
CA LYS A 485 3.92 24.60 -16.37
C LYS A 485 5.42 24.57 -16.61
N VAL A 486 6.21 24.24 -15.58
CA VAL A 486 7.66 24.13 -15.73
C VAL A 486 8.01 22.98 -16.70
N TYR A 487 7.35 21.82 -16.60
CA TYR A 487 7.55 20.73 -17.55
C TYR A 487 7.33 21.19 -19.00
N LEU A 488 6.26 21.94 -19.26
CA LEU A 488 5.95 22.48 -20.58
C LEU A 488 7.00 23.49 -21.06
N LYS A 489 7.46 24.41 -20.19
CA LYS A 489 8.52 25.40 -20.49
C LYS A 489 9.81 24.74 -20.97
N TRP A 490 10.17 23.61 -20.37
CA TRP A 490 11.43 22.89 -20.64
C TRP A 490 11.24 21.67 -21.57
N SER A 491 10.11 21.58 -22.28
CA SER A 491 9.86 20.55 -23.28
C SER A 491 9.57 21.18 -24.65
N HIS A 492 10.33 20.80 -25.67
CA HIS A 492 10.01 21.14 -27.07
C HIS A 492 9.50 19.88 -27.77
N ASP A 493 8.32 19.96 -28.39
CA ASP A 493 7.67 18.85 -29.10
C ASP A 493 7.46 17.57 -28.25
N GLY A 494 7.20 17.74 -26.95
CA GLY A 494 7.00 16.63 -26.00
C GLY A 494 8.28 15.87 -25.63
N ALA A 495 9.44 16.30 -26.13
CA ALA A 495 10.74 15.85 -25.66
C ALA A 495 11.28 16.87 -24.65
N THR A 496 11.58 16.40 -23.43
CA THR A 496 12.26 17.21 -22.42
C THR A 496 13.62 17.64 -22.97
N LEU A 497 13.87 18.94 -23.09
CA LEU A 497 15.21 19.45 -23.39
C LEU A 497 16.11 19.11 -22.20
N GLN A 498 17.33 18.66 -22.45
CA GLN A 498 18.29 18.39 -21.38
C GLN A 498 18.42 19.64 -20.49
N PRO A 499 18.12 19.56 -19.19
CA PRO A 499 18.50 20.64 -18.29
C PRO A 499 20.03 20.65 -18.15
N HIS A 500 20.59 21.82 -17.89
CA HIS A 500 22.03 22.09 -17.87
C HIS A 500 22.92 20.94 -17.34
N TYR A 501 23.86 20.51 -18.18
CA TYR A 501 24.97 19.64 -17.82
C TYR A 501 25.84 20.34 -16.76
N SER A 502 25.90 19.84 -15.53
CA SER A 502 27.01 20.11 -14.61
C SER A 502 27.80 18.80 -14.42
N GLY A 503 29.11 18.89 -14.57
CA GLY A 503 30.04 17.77 -14.76
C GLY A 503 30.29 16.85 -13.57
N SER A 504 29.28 16.52 -12.76
CA SER A 504 29.41 15.62 -11.61
C SER A 504 28.51 14.40 -11.80
N SER A 505 29.17 13.25 -12.01
CA SER A 505 28.64 11.92 -12.33
C SER A 505 27.90 11.21 -11.18
N TRP A 506 27.06 11.92 -10.42
CA TRP A 506 26.34 11.37 -9.28
C TRP A 506 24.85 11.61 -9.48
N CYS A 507 24.05 10.61 -9.87
CA CYS A 507 22.60 10.56 -9.59
C CYS A 507 21.98 9.25 -10.09
N GLY A 508 21.00 8.73 -9.33
CA GLY A 508 20.46 7.37 -9.49
C GLY A 508 18.95 7.24 -9.76
N SER A 509 18.27 8.29 -10.21
CA SER A 509 17.05 8.00 -10.99
C SER A 509 17.50 7.19 -12.21
N PRO A 510 16.77 6.14 -12.67
CA PRO A 510 17.06 5.52 -13.95
C PRO A 510 17.32 6.64 -14.94
N MET A 511 18.47 6.61 -15.63
CA MET A 511 18.65 7.45 -16.81
C MET A 511 17.34 7.29 -17.57
N TYR A 512 16.66 8.41 -17.85
CA TYR A 512 15.53 8.43 -18.77
C TYR A 512 16.10 8.01 -20.11
N GLU A 513 16.29 6.70 -20.30
CA GLU A 513 16.69 6.11 -21.55
C GLU A 513 15.44 6.31 -22.40
N PHE A 514 15.43 7.42 -23.12
CA PHE A 514 14.43 7.82 -24.08
C PHE A 514 14.40 6.72 -25.16
N LYS A 515 13.76 5.58 -24.87
CA LYS A 515 13.33 4.60 -25.85
C LYS A 515 12.10 5.15 -26.59
N ALA A 516 12.18 6.42 -27.00
CA ALA A 516 11.44 6.94 -28.16
C ALA A 516 12.03 6.40 -29.48
N ARG A 517 12.92 5.39 -29.44
CA ARG A 517 13.21 4.58 -30.60
C ARG A 517 12.11 3.54 -30.74
N ARG A 518 11.24 3.81 -31.73
CA ARG A 518 10.41 2.85 -32.48
C ARG A 518 8.93 2.77 -32.10
N TRP A 519 8.28 3.90 -31.87
CA TRP A 519 6.92 4.04 -32.43
C TRP A 519 7.10 4.41 -33.91
N ASN A 520 6.86 3.46 -34.82
CA ASN A 520 6.69 3.78 -36.23
C ASN A 520 5.43 4.65 -36.34
N VAL A 521 5.58 5.96 -36.28
CA VAL A 521 4.48 6.90 -36.48
C VAL A 521 4.57 7.39 -37.92
N ASP A 522 3.45 7.19 -38.62
CA ASP A 522 3.18 7.69 -39.96
C ASP A 522 3.41 9.21 -40.01
N GLU A 523 4.03 9.73 -41.06
CA GLU A 523 4.42 11.15 -41.18
C GLU A 523 3.21 12.13 -41.17
N SER A 524 1.99 11.62 -41.07
CA SER A 524 0.74 12.39 -41.02
C SER A 524 0.34 12.92 -39.63
N ASP A 525 0.92 12.45 -38.53
CA ASP A 525 0.58 12.90 -37.16
C ASP A 525 1.42 14.09 -36.69
N LYS A 526 1.40 15.20 -37.45
CA LYS A 526 1.97 16.50 -37.05
C LYS A 526 1.02 17.35 -36.19
N GLU A 527 -0.09 16.80 -35.70
CA GLU A 527 -0.99 17.47 -34.76
C GLU A 527 -0.42 17.40 -33.33
N LYS A 528 -0.54 18.52 -32.58
CA LYS A 528 -0.02 18.79 -31.23
C LYS A 528 0.32 17.52 -30.42
N ARG A 529 1.61 17.24 -30.24
CA ARG A 529 2.07 16.15 -29.38
C ARG A 529 1.60 16.38 -27.94
N ILE A 530 0.79 15.46 -27.42
CA ILE A 530 0.31 15.48 -26.03
C ILE A 530 1.52 15.18 -25.10
N PRO A 531 1.78 16.00 -24.07
CA PRO A 531 2.86 15.76 -23.11
C PRO A 531 2.74 14.39 -22.42
N VAL A 532 3.87 13.73 -22.18
CA VAL A 532 3.94 12.46 -21.43
C VAL A 532 4.63 12.71 -20.10
N LEU A 533 3.92 12.47 -19.00
CA LEU A 533 4.42 12.64 -17.63
C LEU A 533 4.36 11.32 -16.86
N THR A 534 5.05 11.24 -15.72
CA THR A 534 5.08 10.04 -14.87
C THR A 534 4.71 10.39 -13.44
N HIS A 535 4.30 9.39 -12.65
CA HIS A 535 4.04 9.61 -11.22
C HIS A 535 5.31 10.05 -10.47
N ALA A 536 6.50 9.74 -10.98
CA ALA A 536 7.76 10.11 -10.33
C ALA A 536 7.99 11.63 -10.26
N LEU A 537 7.35 12.43 -11.12
CA LEU A 537 7.54 13.89 -11.22
C LEU A 537 6.82 14.70 -10.12
N LEU A 538 6.03 14.07 -9.27
CA LEU A 538 5.22 14.77 -8.26
C LEU A 538 5.64 14.46 -6.83
N ASP A 539 6.80 13.83 -6.73
CA ASP A 539 7.34 13.36 -5.47
C ASP A 539 8.12 14.45 -4.72
N THR A 540 8.49 14.16 -3.47
CA THR A 540 9.05 15.11 -2.52
C THR A 540 10.57 15.07 -2.49
N ASN A 541 11.20 16.19 -2.11
CA ASN A 541 12.66 16.27 -1.99
C ASN A 541 13.21 15.67 -0.67
N GLU A 542 12.36 15.12 0.21
CA GLU A 542 12.86 14.57 1.47
C GLU A 542 13.53 13.20 1.26
N GLN A 543 14.85 13.25 1.21
CA GLN A 543 15.72 12.13 0.82
C GLN A 543 16.08 11.18 1.96
N VAL A 544 15.98 11.63 3.22
CA VAL A 544 16.30 10.82 4.42
C VAL A 544 15.32 11.14 5.55
N THR A 545 14.12 10.57 5.47
CA THR A 545 13.27 10.39 6.64
C THR A 545 13.02 8.90 6.82
N GLY A 546 13.01 8.43 8.06
CA GLY A 546 12.72 7.04 8.43
C GLY A 546 11.26 6.80 8.76
N GLU A 547 10.41 7.69 8.28
CA GLU A 547 9.26 7.22 7.55
C GLU A 547 9.68 7.12 6.08
N PRO A 548 9.94 5.93 5.55
CA PRO A 548 10.32 5.71 4.14
C PRO A 548 9.09 5.84 3.24
N LEU A 549 8.36 6.90 3.48
CA LEU A 549 6.99 7.09 3.08
C LEU A 549 6.80 8.46 2.49
N ARG A 550 7.55 9.50 2.83
CA ARG A 550 7.37 10.80 2.16
C ARG A 550 7.62 10.75 0.64
N ARG A 551 7.98 9.59 0.08
CA ARG A 551 8.03 9.30 -1.36
C ARG A 551 6.91 8.43 -1.97
N SER A 552 6.18 7.67 -1.15
CA SER A 552 5.02 6.90 -1.65
C SER A 552 3.81 7.82 -1.77
N CYS A 553 3.07 7.73 -2.86
CA CYS A 553 1.91 8.61 -3.07
C CYS A 553 0.85 8.44 -1.98
N LEU A 554 0.76 7.26 -1.35
CA LEU A 554 -0.24 6.97 -0.31
C LEU A 554 0.12 7.50 1.07
N THR A 555 1.24 8.19 1.23
CA THR A 555 1.77 8.53 2.56
C THR A 555 1.07 9.64 3.28
N GLY A 556 0.54 10.61 2.55
CA GLY A 556 -0.20 11.73 3.09
C GLY A 556 -1.26 12.14 2.09
N PHE A 557 -2.36 12.69 2.59
CA PHE A 557 -3.49 13.04 1.74
C PHE A 557 -3.09 14.02 0.63
N THR A 558 -2.35 15.08 0.97
CA THR A 558 -1.91 16.10 0.00
C THR A 558 -1.01 15.52 -1.09
N LEU A 559 -0.05 14.67 -0.72
CA LEU A 559 0.84 14.01 -1.69
C LEU A 559 0.05 13.11 -2.62
N LEU A 560 -0.84 12.26 -2.08
CA LEU A 560 -1.76 11.44 -2.88
C LEU A 560 -2.51 12.32 -3.88
N TYR A 561 -3.03 13.45 -3.42
CA TYR A 561 -3.82 14.33 -4.25
C TYR A 561 -3.03 15.05 -5.36
N ARG A 562 -1.71 15.20 -5.23
CA ARG A 562 -0.85 15.66 -6.34
C ARG A 562 -0.90 14.64 -7.50
N HIS A 563 -0.79 13.35 -7.19
CA HIS A 563 -0.92 12.29 -8.19
C HIS A 563 -2.36 12.12 -8.71
N VAL A 564 -3.37 12.39 -7.87
CA VAL A 564 -4.76 12.45 -8.33
C VAL A 564 -4.93 13.60 -9.34
N ALA A 565 -4.33 14.76 -9.11
CA ALA A 565 -4.37 15.88 -10.06
C ALA A 565 -3.70 15.54 -11.40
N LEU A 566 -2.59 14.79 -11.40
CA LEU A 566 -1.98 14.23 -12.61
C LEU A 566 -2.94 13.34 -13.39
N TRP A 567 -3.61 12.42 -12.68
CA TRP A 567 -4.60 11.53 -13.26
C TRP A 567 -5.82 12.31 -13.79
N GLU A 568 -6.31 13.30 -13.04
CA GLU A 568 -7.38 14.21 -13.49
C GLU A 568 -6.98 14.95 -14.78
N ALA A 569 -5.73 15.41 -14.90
CA ALA A 569 -5.23 16.08 -16.09
C ALA A 569 -5.15 15.13 -17.31
N GLN A 570 -4.81 13.86 -17.10
CA GLN A 570 -4.92 12.84 -18.15
C GLN A 570 -6.37 12.67 -18.60
N GLU A 571 -7.32 12.57 -17.68
CA GLU A 571 -8.75 12.42 -18.02
C GLU A 571 -9.32 13.64 -18.75
N GLN A 572 -8.74 14.82 -18.50
CA GLN A 572 -9.05 16.05 -19.24
C GLN A 572 -8.37 16.13 -20.63
N GLY A 573 -7.55 15.14 -21.00
CA GLY A 573 -6.82 15.10 -22.27
C GLY A 573 -5.63 16.06 -22.34
N ARG A 574 -5.14 16.58 -21.20
CA ARG A 574 -4.02 17.54 -21.14
C ARG A 574 -2.66 16.87 -21.27
N LEU A 575 -2.54 15.60 -20.88
CA LEU A 575 -1.31 14.82 -20.88
C LEU A 575 -1.61 13.31 -20.99
N LYS A 576 -0.57 12.51 -21.18
CA LYS A 576 -0.57 11.05 -21.02
C LYS A 576 0.34 10.66 -19.86
N ILE A 577 -0.08 9.71 -19.05
CA ILE A 577 0.74 9.14 -17.98
C ILE A 577 1.50 7.95 -18.54
N GLN A 578 2.78 7.88 -18.23
CA GLN A 578 3.57 6.67 -18.37
C GLN A 578 3.42 5.83 -17.08
N ASP A 579 2.66 4.74 -17.18
CA ASP A 579 2.19 3.96 -16.03
C ASP A 579 3.28 3.17 -15.29
N ASP A 580 4.43 2.92 -15.93
CA ASP A 580 5.51 2.07 -15.41
C ASP A 580 6.57 2.83 -14.59
N VAL A 581 6.49 4.16 -14.53
CA VAL A 581 7.51 4.99 -13.86
C VAL A 581 6.93 5.68 -12.62
N TRP A 582 7.38 5.20 -11.46
CA TRP A 582 7.04 5.71 -10.13
C TRP A 582 8.30 6.20 -9.43
N ALA A 583 8.18 7.20 -8.55
CA ALA A 583 9.33 7.63 -7.76
C ALA A 583 9.78 6.52 -6.82
N SER A 584 11.10 6.45 -6.63
CA SER A 584 11.70 5.45 -5.78
C SER A 584 11.42 5.78 -4.31
N THR A 585 11.04 4.79 -3.51
CA THR A 585 10.61 5.04 -2.12
C THR A 585 11.76 5.34 -1.15
N THR A 586 13.02 5.14 -1.56
CA THR A 586 14.23 5.39 -0.76
C THR A 586 15.43 5.88 -1.57
N TYR A 587 16.39 6.56 -0.92
CA TYR A 587 17.70 6.97 -1.49
C TYR A 587 18.51 5.79 -2.06
N GLU A 588 18.31 4.60 -1.47
CA GLU A 588 18.93 3.37 -1.96
C GLU A 588 18.34 2.91 -3.29
N ASP A 589 17.05 3.13 -3.54
CA ASP A 589 16.44 2.80 -4.83
C ASP A 589 16.91 3.75 -5.96
N VAL A 590 17.39 4.94 -5.59
CA VAL A 590 18.04 5.89 -6.50
C VAL A 590 19.48 5.41 -6.74
N LEU A 591 20.35 5.40 -5.73
CA LEU A 591 21.76 5.03 -5.92
C LEU A 591 22.00 3.57 -6.34
N TYR A 592 21.06 2.66 -6.04
CA TYR A 592 21.21 1.21 -6.23
C TYR A 592 20.01 0.54 -6.90
N GLN A 593 19.13 1.26 -7.62
CA GLN A 593 18.01 0.69 -8.41
C GLN A 593 17.33 -0.54 -7.73
N ASN A 594 16.82 -0.47 -6.48
CA ASN A 594 16.39 -1.69 -5.76
C ASN A 594 15.18 -1.62 -4.80
N ALA A 595 13.96 -1.65 -5.34
CA ALA A 595 12.75 -1.92 -4.57
C ALA A 595 12.63 -3.40 -4.11
N TYR A 596 11.83 -3.63 -3.07
CA TYR A 596 11.57 -4.96 -2.49
C TYR A 596 10.94 -5.98 -3.48
N ASP A 597 10.38 -5.50 -4.59
CA ASP A 597 9.62 -6.24 -5.59
C ASP A 597 10.38 -6.50 -6.91
N GLU A 598 11.70 -6.30 -6.94
CA GLU A 598 12.44 -6.36 -8.20
C GLU A 598 12.59 -7.76 -8.80
N LEU A 599 11.63 -8.06 -9.67
CA LEU A 599 11.84 -8.84 -10.87
C LEU A 599 12.53 -7.94 -11.91
N PRO A 600 13.38 -8.50 -12.80
CA PRO A 600 13.89 -7.74 -13.94
C PRO A 600 12.71 -7.16 -14.72
N GLN A 601 12.74 -5.87 -15.05
CA GLN A 601 11.64 -5.20 -15.75
C GLN A 601 11.42 -5.79 -17.14
N TYR A 602 10.16 -6.02 -17.52
CA TYR A 602 9.76 -6.49 -18.84
C TYR A 602 8.33 -6.07 -19.16
N GLN A 603 8.03 -5.94 -20.46
CA GLN A 603 6.68 -5.71 -20.95
C GLN A 603 6.03 -7.04 -21.31
N TRP A 604 4.75 -7.19 -20.96
CA TRP A 604 3.97 -8.37 -21.28
C TRP A 604 3.03 -8.10 -22.45
N ASP A 605 3.61 -8.10 -23.65
CA ASP A 605 2.91 -7.84 -24.90
C ASP A 605 3.51 -8.67 -26.04
N VAL A 606 3.17 -8.32 -27.29
CA VAL A 606 3.66 -8.99 -28.50
C VAL A 606 5.18 -8.96 -28.69
N THR A 607 5.90 -8.08 -27.96
CA THR A 607 7.37 -7.95 -28.00
C THR A 607 8.08 -8.84 -26.97
N PHE A 608 7.32 -9.49 -26.07
CA PHE A 608 7.89 -10.33 -25.03
C PHE A 608 8.65 -11.55 -25.60
N ASP A 609 9.91 -11.70 -25.21
CA ASP A 609 10.74 -12.85 -25.53
C ASP A 609 11.19 -13.60 -24.25
N LEU A 610 10.93 -14.91 -24.22
CA LEU A 610 11.24 -15.75 -23.06
C LEU A 610 12.74 -15.90 -22.80
N LYS A 611 13.54 -15.96 -23.87
CA LYS A 611 14.99 -16.16 -23.76
C LYS A 611 15.64 -14.90 -23.22
N GLU A 612 15.28 -13.75 -23.77
CA GLU A 612 15.71 -12.45 -23.27
C GLU A 612 15.31 -12.25 -21.80
N PHE A 613 14.09 -12.65 -21.43
CA PHE A 613 13.67 -12.58 -20.03
C PHE A 613 14.51 -13.45 -19.10
N GLY A 614 14.85 -14.69 -19.52
CA GLY A 614 15.79 -15.55 -18.79
C GLY A 614 17.19 -14.93 -18.67
N GLU A 615 17.72 -14.36 -19.75
CA GLU A 615 19.01 -13.66 -19.75
C GLU A 615 19.02 -12.46 -18.78
N ARG A 616 17.94 -11.69 -18.72
CA ARG A 616 17.78 -10.59 -17.75
C ARG A 616 17.75 -11.07 -16.31
N ILE A 617 17.15 -12.23 -16.04
CA ILE A 617 17.16 -12.85 -14.69
C ILE A 617 18.59 -13.21 -14.27
N GLU A 618 19.38 -13.79 -15.18
CA GLU A 618 20.76 -14.16 -14.86
C GLU A 618 21.66 -12.92 -14.69
N GLN A 619 21.47 -11.88 -15.51
CA GLN A 619 22.13 -10.60 -15.33
C GLN A 619 21.80 -9.98 -13.97
N PHE A 620 20.52 -10.01 -13.56
CA PHE A 620 20.10 -9.53 -12.25
C PHE A 620 20.80 -10.29 -11.12
N ASN A 621 20.81 -11.63 -11.15
CA ASN A 621 21.51 -12.41 -10.12
C ASN A 621 23.04 -12.15 -10.09
N ALA A 622 23.66 -11.98 -11.26
CA ALA A 622 25.08 -11.66 -11.36
C ALA A 622 25.38 -10.30 -10.70
N GLN A 623 24.59 -9.27 -11.03
CA GLN A 623 24.71 -7.94 -10.44
C GLN A 623 24.56 -7.97 -8.90
N GLN A 624 23.61 -8.77 -8.39
CA GLN A 624 23.44 -8.95 -6.94
C GLN A 624 24.63 -9.66 -6.27
N SER A 625 25.37 -10.50 -7.01
CA SER A 625 26.58 -11.16 -6.50
C SER A 625 27.79 -10.23 -6.53
N GLU A 626 27.96 -9.47 -7.62
CA GLU A 626 28.99 -8.43 -7.76
C GLU A 626 28.89 -7.40 -6.64
N TRP A 627 27.68 -7.00 -6.26
CA TRP A 627 27.51 -6.05 -5.15
C TRP A 627 27.97 -6.59 -3.80
N VAL A 628 27.71 -7.87 -3.53
CA VAL A 628 28.22 -8.49 -2.30
C VAL A 628 29.74 -8.61 -2.35
N GLU A 629 30.33 -8.82 -3.53
CA GLU A 629 31.78 -8.78 -3.70
C GLU A 629 32.35 -7.39 -3.37
N ASP A 630 31.74 -6.34 -3.92
CA ASP A 630 32.14 -4.94 -3.68
C ASP A 630 31.96 -4.52 -2.22
N GLU A 631 30.94 -5.01 -1.51
CA GLU A 631 30.74 -4.78 -0.07
C GLU A 631 31.78 -5.50 0.79
N VAL A 632 32.21 -6.69 0.36
CA VAL A 632 33.10 -7.56 1.13
C VAL A 632 34.55 -7.12 0.96
N ASN A 633 34.99 -6.75 -0.24
CA ASN A 633 36.39 -6.43 -0.56
C ASN A 633 37.05 -5.35 0.33
N PRO A 634 36.40 -4.21 0.65
CA PRO A 634 36.99 -3.16 1.50
C PRO A 634 37.32 -3.63 2.92
N CYS A 635 36.53 -4.57 3.47
CA CYS A 635 36.74 -5.09 4.81
C CYS A 635 37.91 -6.10 4.91
N TRP A 636 38.62 -6.38 3.81
CA TRP A 636 39.49 -7.56 3.68
C TRP A 636 40.97 -7.29 3.38
N GLY A 637 41.36 -6.08 2.99
CA GLY A 637 42.74 -5.80 2.54
C GLY A 637 43.17 -6.60 1.30
N GLU A 638 44.25 -6.19 0.64
CA GLU A 638 44.60 -6.61 -0.74
C GLU A 638 44.97 -8.10 -0.97
N ASN A 639 44.85 -9.01 0.01
CA ASN A 639 45.51 -10.34 -0.08
C ASN A 639 44.72 -11.58 0.37
N HIS A 640 43.38 -11.53 0.44
CA HIS A 640 42.59 -12.70 0.81
C HIS A 640 41.67 -13.15 -0.32
N GLY A 641 41.81 -14.41 -0.74
CA GLY A 641 41.22 -14.97 -1.97
C GLY A 641 39.70 -14.83 -2.13
N SER A 642 39.29 -14.97 -3.39
CA SER A 642 37.98 -14.69 -4.01
C SER A 642 36.79 -15.54 -3.52
N PHE A 643 36.57 -15.70 -2.22
CA PHE A 643 35.36 -16.39 -1.75
C PHE A 643 34.24 -15.39 -1.49
N VAL A 644 33.47 -15.10 -2.54
CA VAL A 644 32.22 -14.35 -2.48
C VAL A 644 31.06 -15.35 -2.58
N PRO A 645 30.06 -15.30 -1.68
CA PRO A 645 28.87 -16.12 -1.84
C PRO A 645 28.12 -15.71 -3.12
N THR A 646 27.88 -16.67 -4.00
CA THR A 646 26.97 -16.46 -5.13
C THR A 646 25.56 -16.19 -4.62
N VAL A 647 25.10 -14.94 -4.78
CA VAL A 647 23.73 -14.52 -4.46
C VAL A 647 22.81 -14.97 -5.58
N ARG A 648 21.62 -15.45 -5.21
CA ARG A 648 20.60 -15.84 -6.18
C ARG A 648 19.23 -15.44 -5.67
N ARG A 649 18.66 -14.42 -6.28
CA ARG A 649 17.38 -13.83 -5.89
C ARG A 649 16.19 -14.45 -6.62
N ILE A 650 16.43 -14.82 -7.87
CA ILE A 650 15.41 -15.37 -8.76
C ILE A 650 16.00 -16.62 -9.39
N ILE A 651 15.22 -17.69 -9.46
CA ILE A 651 15.59 -18.92 -10.15
C ILE A 651 14.69 -19.05 -11.36
N HIS A 652 15.25 -19.39 -12.52
CA HIS A 652 14.46 -19.84 -13.65
C HIS A 652 14.92 -21.21 -14.16
N GLY A 653 14.02 -21.91 -14.86
CA GLY A 653 14.24 -23.22 -15.44
C GLY A 653 13.10 -23.62 -16.37
N GLU A 654 13.25 -24.73 -17.09
CA GLU A 654 12.25 -25.20 -18.05
C GLU A 654 11.08 -25.95 -17.39
N ASN A 655 11.25 -26.33 -16.11
CA ASN A 655 10.28 -27.11 -15.35
C ASN A 655 10.39 -26.83 -13.84
N VAL A 656 9.41 -27.38 -13.09
CA VAL A 656 9.31 -27.21 -11.64
C VAL A 656 10.50 -27.82 -10.91
N ASP A 657 11.02 -28.97 -11.33
CA ASP A 657 12.12 -29.66 -10.64
C ASP A 657 13.41 -28.84 -10.68
N GLU A 658 13.78 -28.29 -11.84
CA GLU A 658 14.97 -27.45 -11.99
C GLU A 658 14.95 -26.24 -11.05
N VAL A 659 13.77 -25.65 -10.86
CA VAL A 659 13.59 -24.46 -10.03
C VAL A 659 13.53 -24.79 -8.54
N LEU A 660 13.04 -25.97 -8.17
CA LEU A 660 12.99 -26.44 -6.78
C LEU A 660 14.30 -27.10 -6.32
N GLN A 661 15.16 -27.57 -7.23
CA GLN A 661 16.48 -28.12 -6.91
C GLN A 661 17.50 -27.05 -6.48
N LYS A 662 17.24 -25.80 -6.85
CA LYS A 662 18.07 -24.65 -6.49
C LYS A 662 17.45 -23.91 -5.31
N ASP A 663 18.29 -23.42 -4.41
CA ASP A 663 17.89 -22.54 -3.32
C ASP A 663 18.01 -21.07 -3.77
N ILE A 664 17.11 -20.23 -3.27
CA ILE A 664 17.31 -18.77 -3.29
C ILE A 664 18.38 -18.49 -2.24
N VAL A 665 19.39 -17.71 -2.60
CA VAL A 665 20.56 -17.45 -1.75
C VAL A 665 20.63 -15.96 -1.48
N LEU A 666 20.56 -15.59 -0.21
CA LEU A 666 20.84 -14.23 0.27
C LEU A 666 22.19 -14.21 0.98
N ALA A 667 22.83 -13.04 0.99
CA ALA A 667 23.98 -12.76 1.84
C ALA A 667 23.62 -11.58 2.75
N ALA A 668 24.01 -11.66 4.03
CA ALA A 668 23.78 -10.59 4.99
C ALA A 668 24.86 -10.56 6.07
N TRP A 669 25.38 -9.38 6.37
CA TRP A 669 26.14 -9.12 7.61
C TRP A 669 25.16 -9.04 8.78
N MET A 670 25.37 -9.82 9.83
CA MET A 670 24.51 -9.86 11.01
C MET A 670 25.33 -10.04 12.30
N PRO A 671 24.92 -9.45 13.44
CA PRO A 671 25.54 -9.69 14.73
C PRO A 671 25.51 -11.17 15.14
N GLU A 672 26.61 -11.68 15.70
CA GLU A 672 26.77 -13.08 16.11
C GLU A 672 25.71 -13.52 17.14
N SER A 673 25.31 -12.60 18.01
CA SER A 673 24.22 -12.79 18.97
C SER A 673 22.89 -13.10 18.26
N PHE A 674 22.55 -12.34 17.22
CA PHE A 674 21.36 -12.55 16.41
C PHE A 674 21.47 -13.82 15.56
N VAL A 675 22.63 -14.12 14.97
CA VAL A 675 22.86 -15.35 14.20
C VAL A 675 22.64 -16.58 15.08
N THR A 676 23.16 -16.58 16.30
CA THR A 676 22.99 -17.67 17.28
C THR A 676 21.51 -17.84 17.64
N PHE A 677 20.82 -16.75 17.93
CA PHE A 677 19.37 -16.75 18.18
C PHE A 677 18.57 -17.29 16.99
N ALA A 678 18.90 -16.83 15.78
CA ALA A 678 18.22 -17.19 14.55
C ALA A 678 18.34 -18.69 14.24
N ARG A 679 19.55 -19.22 14.34
CA ARG A 679 19.85 -20.65 14.16
C ARG A 679 19.09 -21.50 15.18
N SER A 680 19.11 -21.10 16.46
CA SER A 680 18.38 -21.80 17.52
C SER A 680 16.86 -21.82 17.26
N MET A 681 16.30 -20.69 16.84
CA MET A 681 14.88 -20.58 16.51
C MET A 681 14.51 -21.46 15.31
N LEU A 682 15.35 -21.51 14.28
CA LEU A 682 15.14 -22.39 13.13
C LEU A 682 15.22 -23.87 13.50
N ASP A 683 16.11 -24.25 14.43
CA ASP A 683 16.15 -25.62 14.97
C ASP A 683 14.88 -25.97 15.75
N GLU A 684 14.27 -25.00 16.45
CA GLU A 684 12.95 -25.19 17.07
C GLU A 684 11.85 -25.36 16.03
N VAL A 685 11.84 -24.54 14.97
CA VAL A 685 10.90 -24.68 13.85
C VAL A 685 11.06 -26.05 13.19
N ALA A 686 12.29 -26.54 13.00
CA ALA A 686 12.56 -27.86 12.43
C ALA A 686 12.10 -29.03 13.31
N LYS A 687 12.02 -28.84 14.64
CA LYS A 687 11.41 -29.85 15.54
C LYS A 687 9.90 -29.97 15.29
N ASP A 688 9.25 -28.83 15.05
CA ASP A 688 7.80 -28.78 14.80
C ASP A 688 7.46 -29.13 13.33
N ILE A 689 8.39 -28.87 12.41
CA ILE A 689 8.25 -29.08 10.97
C ILE A 689 9.50 -29.81 10.44
N PRO A 690 9.53 -31.17 10.49
CA PRO A 690 10.73 -31.96 10.20
C PRO A 690 11.32 -31.80 8.80
N ASP A 691 10.56 -31.26 7.84
CA ASP A 691 11.01 -31.03 6.47
C ASP A 691 11.84 -29.74 6.31
N VAL A 692 11.89 -28.89 7.35
CA VAL A 692 12.70 -27.67 7.35
C VAL A 692 14.14 -27.99 7.77
N LYS A 693 15.12 -27.44 7.05
CA LYS A 693 16.56 -27.65 7.24
C LYS A 693 17.15 -27.13 8.59
N GLY A 694 16.33 -26.51 9.45
CA GLY A 694 16.75 -25.94 10.73
C GLY A 694 17.85 -24.88 10.58
N SER A 695 18.81 -24.89 11.51
CA SER A 695 19.94 -23.96 11.54
C SER A 695 20.83 -23.99 10.30
N SER A 696 20.78 -25.05 9.48
CA SER A 696 21.57 -25.13 8.23
C SER A 696 21.10 -24.18 7.13
N VAL A 697 19.92 -23.56 7.29
CA VAL A 697 19.43 -22.45 6.45
C VAL A 697 20.38 -21.25 6.51
N ILE A 698 21.05 -21.01 7.65
CA ILE A 698 22.00 -19.91 7.84
C ILE A 698 23.40 -20.51 7.92
N GLN A 699 24.30 -20.15 7.02
CA GLN A 699 25.69 -20.59 7.03
C GLN A 699 26.60 -19.41 7.29
N GLU A 700 27.39 -19.48 8.36
CA GLU A 700 28.42 -18.49 8.65
C GLU A 700 29.55 -18.66 7.65
N LEU A 701 29.87 -17.60 6.92
CA LEU A 701 30.95 -17.61 5.93
C LEU A 701 32.22 -17.00 6.48
N LYS A 702 32.10 -15.81 7.09
CA LYS A 702 33.24 -15.09 7.64
C LYS A 702 32.85 -14.18 8.81
N ARG A 703 33.76 -14.04 9.76
CA ARG A 703 33.74 -13.06 10.86
C ARG A 703 34.64 -11.87 10.53
N ILE A 704 34.22 -10.66 10.93
CA ILE A 704 35.11 -9.49 10.94
C ILE A 704 36.16 -9.69 12.04
N GLU A 705 37.43 -9.36 11.78
CA GLU A 705 38.52 -9.58 12.75
C GLU A 705 38.38 -8.73 14.01
N GLU A 706 37.87 -7.50 13.86
CA GLU A 706 37.55 -6.57 14.94
C GLU A 706 36.06 -6.19 14.88
N GLY A 707 35.18 -7.07 15.39
CA GLY A 707 33.73 -6.83 15.43
C GLY A 707 32.93 -8.05 15.88
N ASP A 708 31.64 -7.86 16.15
CA ASP A 708 30.69 -8.93 16.51
C ASP A 708 29.83 -9.39 15.32
N GLU A 709 30.10 -8.90 14.10
CA GLU A 709 29.33 -9.22 12.92
C GLU A 709 29.91 -10.37 12.09
N VAL A 710 28.99 -11.16 11.52
CA VAL A 710 29.28 -12.34 10.71
C VAL A 710 28.56 -12.23 9.38
N LEU A 711 29.31 -12.39 8.28
CA LEU A 711 28.73 -12.57 6.96
C LEU A 711 28.11 -13.95 6.89
N CYS A 712 26.80 -13.97 6.68
CA CYS A 712 26.03 -15.19 6.59
C CYS A 712 25.46 -15.38 5.18
N ARG A 713 25.46 -16.62 4.72
CA ARG A 713 24.68 -17.11 3.59
C ARG A 713 23.36 -17.66 4.10
N ILE A 714 22.25 -17.24 3.49
CA ILE A 714 20.90 -17.69 3.84
C ILE A 714 20.31 -18.43 2.65
N ASP A 715 20.12 -19.74 2.78
CA ASP A 715 19.57 -20.62 1.74
C ASP A 715 18.07 -20.85 1.97
N ILE A 716 17.22 -20.22 1.14
CA ILE A 716 15.76 -20.39 1.15
C ILE A 716 15.40 -21.53 0.19
N ASP A 717 15.20 -22.71 0.76
CA ASP A 717 14.89 -23.94 0.04
C ASP A 717 13.40 -24.08 -0.33
N ALA A 718 13.05 -25.17 -0.99
CA ALA A 718 11.68 -25.47 -1.42
C ALA A 718 10.67 -25.69 -0.27
N HIS A 719 11.11 -25.82 0.98
CA HIS A 719 10.25 -26.05 2.14
C HIS A 719 9.98 -24.74 2.88
N ILE A 720 11.03 -23.99 3.23
CA ILE A 720 10.92 -22.76 4.01
C ILE A 720 10.52 -21.54 3.16
N MET A 721 10.42 -21.69 1.83
CA MET A 721 9.92 -20.63 0.94
C MET A 721 8.45 -20.25 1.19
N TRP A 722 7.66 -21.11 1.82
CA TRP A 722 6.25 -20.87 2.08
C TRP A 722 6.06 -19.95 3.27
N GLN A 723 5.49 -18.76 3.03
CA GLN A 723 5.07 -17.86 4.11
C GLN A 723 3.89 -18.46 4.88
N GLN A 724 3.76 -18.11 6.16
CA GLN A 724 2.75 -18.65 7.08
C GLN A 724 2.89 -20.16 7.31
N LEU A 725 4.07 -20.72 7.01
CA LEU A 725 4.43 -22.07 7.44
C LEU A 725 4.61 -22.13 8.96
N ASP A 726 5.37 -21.17 9.51
CA ASP A 726 5.56 -20.95 10.94
C ASP A 726 5.81 -19.46 11.20
N ARG A 727 5.12 -18.87 12.19
CA ARG A 727 5.24 -17.43 12.47
C ARG A 727 6.65 -17.04 12.94
N ARG A 728 7.36 -17.90 13.67
CA ARG A 728 8.73 -17.64 14.14
C ARG A 728 9.68 -17.48 12.95
N ALA A 729 9.56 -18.38 11.96
CA ALA A 729 10.34 -18.28 10.74
C ALA A 729 10.01 -17.02 9.95
N ASP A 730 8.73 -16.67 9.79
CA ASP A 730 8.31 -15.45 9.11
C ASP A 730 8.96 -14.19 9.73
N GLU A 731 8.88 -14.05 11.07
CA GLU A 731 9.51 -12.92 11.78
C GLU A 731 11.03 -12.89 11.61
N LEU A 732 11.66 -14.07 11.65
CA LEU A 732 13.10 -14.20 11.45
C LEU A 732 13.52 -13.68 10.07
N PHE A 733 12.85 -14.16 9.01
CA PHE A 733 13.18 -13.76 7.65
C PHE A 733 12.94 -12.27 7.43
N GLU A 734 11.88 -11.69 8.01
CA GLU A 734 11.65 -10.24 7.94
C GLU A 734 12.77 -9.45 8.65
N LEU A 735 13.40 -9.98 9.71
CA LEU A 735 14.59 -9.38 10.31
C LEU A 735 15.87 -9.60 9.50
N ILE A 736 16.08 -10.79 8.92
CA ILE A 736 17.21 -11.06 8.00
C ILE A 736 17.15 -10.08 6.83
N TRP A 737 15.98 -9.90 6.22
CA TRP A 737 15.78 -8.89 5.20
C TRP A 737 16.13 -7.49 5.70
N SER A 738 15.88 -7.18 6.97
CA SER A 738 16.17 -5.85 7.52
C SER A 738 17.69 -5.62 7.57
N PHE A 739 18.46 -6.66 7.92
CA PHE A 739 19.92 -6.63 7.83
C PHE A 739 20.44 -6.57 6.40
N VAL A 740 19.85 -7.37 5.47
CA VAL A 740 20.21 -7.32 4.03
C VAL A 740 20.16 -5.90 3.48
N PHE A 741 19.20 -5.07 3.91
CA PHE A 741 19.12 -3.67 3.47
C PHE A 741 19.93 -2.71 4.34
N ALA A 742 19.92 -2.89 5.66
CA ALA A 742 20.62 -1.98 6.58
C ALA A 742 22.15 -2.04 6.42
N ASN A 743 22.68 -3.19 5.98
CA ASN A 743 24.10 -3.47 5.91
C ASN A 743 24.62 -3.59 4.46
N ARG A 744 23.90 -3.02 3.49
CA ARG A 744 24.36 -2.92 2.08
C ARG A 744 25.61 -2.06 1.87
N ASN A 745 25.99 -1.28 2.87
CA ASN A 745 27.23 -0.51 2.81
C ASN A 745 27.92 -0.61 4.16
N MET A 746 28.92 -1.49 4.21
CA MET A 746 29.73 -1.76 5.40
C MET A 746 30.69 -0.62 5.73
N GLU A 747 30.94 0.32 4.82
CA GLU A 747 31.77 1.52 5.09
C GLU A 747 31.04 2.55 5.96
N LEU A 748 29.70 2.45 6.06
CA LEU A 748 28.94 3.32 6.94
C LEU A 748 29.24 2.99 8.40
N GLU A 749 29.40 4.04 9.23
CA GLU A 749 29.51 3.88 10.68
C GLU A 749 28.36 3.04 11.26
N ASP A 750 28.66 2.20 12.26
CA ASP A 750 27.70 1.34 12.95
C ASP A 750 26.46 2.10 13.44
N SER A 751 26.66 3.35 13.88
CA SER A 751 25.58 4.23 14.33
C SER A 751 24.56 4.52 13.21
N ASN A 752 25.01 4.65 11.96
CA ASN A 752 24.17 4.87 10.79
C ASN A 752 23.51 3.58 10.35
N ARG A 753 24.24 2.46 10.32
CA ARG A 753 23.68 1.13 10.01
C ARG A 753 22.59 0.72 11.00
N LEU A 754 22.78 1.00 12.30
CA LEU A 754 21.75 0.80 13.33
C LEU A 754 20.51 1.67 13.09
N LYS A 755 20.67 2.92 12.63
CA LYS A 755 19.53 3.76 12.22
C LYS A 755 18.79 3.15 11.02
N LEU A 756 19.51 2.63 10.03
CA LEU A 756 18.91 1.95 8.87
C LEU A 756 18.19 0.66 9.28
N LEU A 757 18.71 -0.08 10.25
CA LEU A 757 18.06 -1.26 10.81
C LEU A 757 16.75 -0.89 11.53
N LYS A 758 16.78 0.09 12.44
CA LYS A 758 15.57 0.65 13.09
C LYS A 758 14.54 1.12 12.06
N ARG A 759 15.05 1.81 11.03
CA ARG A 759 14.52 1.95 9.66
C ARG A 759 13.61 0.80 9.25
N GLN A 760 14.27 -0.27 8.79
CA GLN A 760 13.64 -1.42 8.14
C GLN A 760 12.69 -2.17 9.08
N ILE A 761 13.02 -2.30 10.37
CA ILE A 761 12.14 -2.96 11.35
C ILE A 761 10.82 -2.19 11.49
N SER A 762 10.88 -0.85 11.60
CA SER A 762 9.67 -0.04 11.77
C SER A 762 8.72 -0.10 10.57
N ARG A 763 9.25 -0.25 9.35
CA ARG A 763 8.43 -0.39 8.12
C ARG A 763 7.57 -1.64 8.10
N ARG A 764 8.04 -2.68 8.78
CA ARG A 764 7.56 -4.06 8.62
C ARG A 764 6.74 -4.54 9.79
N ALA A 765 6.85 -3.86 10.94
CA ALA A 765 6.00 -4.14 12.06
C ALA A 765 4.54 -3.85 11.67
N SER A 766 3.77 -4.92 11.46
CA SER A 766 2.33 -4.82 11.23
C SER A 766 1.71 -4.01 12.36
N ARG A 767 0.75 -3.14 12.05
CA ARG A 767 -0.18 -2.63 13.06
C ARG A 767 -0.82 -3.84 13.75
N LEU A 768 -1.15 -3.75 15.04
CA LEU A 768 -1.64 -4.93 15.79
C LEU A 768 -3.02 -4.72 16.42
N LYS A 769 -3.55 -3.48 16.32
CA LYS A 769 -4.89 -3.07 16.78
C LYS A 769 -5.36 -1.84 15.98
N ASP A 770 -6.67 -1.66 15.87
CA ASP A 770 -7.36 -0.43 15.42
C ASP A 770 -7.23 0.74 16.42
N GLU A 771 -6.15 0.80 17.21
CA GLU A 771 -5.95 1.91 18.14
C GLU A 771 -5.80 3.19 17.30
N ASP A 772 -6.80 4.05 17.47
CA ASP A 772 -7.05 5.34 16.84
C ASP A 772 -7.05 5.40 15.30
N GLU A 773 -7.77 4.51 14.60
CA GLU A 773 -8.05 4.60 13.14
C GLU A 773 -8.35 6.04 12.66
N PHE A 774 -9.15 6.77 13.43
CA PHE A 774 -9.50 8.15 13.11
C PHE A 774 -8.39 9.17 13.41
N LEU A 775 -7.57 8.95 14.44
CA LEU A 775 -6.41 9.82 14.72
C LEU A 775 -5.30 9.58 13.70
N ASP A 776 -5.11 8.33 13.29
CA ASP A 776 -4.18 7.95 12.23
C ASP A 776 -4.62 8.54 10.88
N PHE A 777 -5.92 8.50 10.57
CA PHE A 777 -6.48 9.22 9.42
C PHE A 777 -6.21 10.72 9.51
N ALA A 778 -6.46 11.33 10.67
CA ALA A 778 -6.20 12.74 10.88
C ALA A 778 -4.71 13.07 10.69
N ALA A 779 -3.81 12.30 11.29
CA ALA A 779 -2.36 12.45 11.12
C ALA A 779 -1.92 12.26 9.67
N TRP A 780 -2.55 11.37 8.92
CA TRP A 780 -2.33 11.17 7.49
C TRP A 780 -2.80 12.36 6.64
N VAL A 781 -3.95 12.97 6.98
CA VAL A 781 -4.45 14.19 6.32
C VAL A 781 -3.55 15.39 6.61
N PHE A 782 -3.15 15.61 7.87
CA PHE A 782 -2.37 16.77 8.28
C PHE A 782 -0.91 16.74 7.80
N ARG A 783 -0.46 15.56 7.38
CA ARG A 783 0.92 15.32 7.00
C ARG A 783 1.38 16.30 5.93
N ASP A 784 2.49 16.95 6.23
CA ASP A 784 3.17 17.83 5.27
C ASP A 784 3.70 16.99 4.09
N PRO A 785 3.33 17.31 2.84
CA PRO A 785 3.88 16.66 1.66
C PRO A 785 5.33 17.09 1.36
N GLY A 786 5.99 17.89 2.21
CA GLY A 786 7.36 18.35 2.01
C GLY A 786 7.47 19.52 1.02
N ASP A 787 8.60 20.23 1.09
CA ASP A 787 8.91 21.38 0.24
C ASP A 787 9.15 20.99 -1.23
N ILE A 788 9.06 22.00 -2.12
CA ILE A 788 9.44 21.89 -3.54
C ILE A 788 10.93 21.50 -3.63
N GLY A 789 11.31 20.77 -4.68
CA GLY A 789 12.69 20.38 -5.04
C GLY A 789 13.79 21.15 -4.32
N GLY A 790 14.66 20.46 -3.60
CA GLY A 790 15.70 21.13 -2.81
C GLY A 790 16.92 21.49 -3.64
N GLU A 791 17.92 22.00 -2.93
CA GLU A 791 19.21 22.45 -3.47
C GLU A 791 19.97 21.41 -4.32
N SER A 792 19.53 20.14 -4.36
CA SER A 792 20.22 19.05 -5.06
C SER A 792 19.32 18.17 -5.96
N TYR A 793 18.00 18.38 -5.98
CA TYR A 793 17.05 17.52 -6.70
C TYR A 793 15.71 18.24 -6.92
N GLY A 794 15.35 18.54 -8.18
CA GLY A 794 14.06 19.15 -8.52
C GLY A 794 12.90 18.18 -8.49
N ALA A 795 11.68 18.73 -8.40
CA ALA A 795 10.43 17.96 -8.42
C ALA A 795 10.30 17.06 -9.67
N MET A 796 10.99 17.41 -10.76
CA MET A 796 10.96 16.66 -12.03
C MET A 796 12.13 15.66 -12.23
N GLY A 797 12.91 15.39 -11.19
CA GLY A 797 14.08 14.51 -11.27
C GLY A 797 15.36 15.23 -11.72
N GLN A 798 16.33 14.48 -12.25
CA GLN A 798 17.66 15.01 -12.59
C GLN A 798 17.58 16.21 -13.55
N GLY A 799 18.31 17.27 -13.22
CA GLY A 799 18.50 18.46 -14.05
C GLY A 799 17.53 19.62 -13.78
N PHE A 800 16.41 19.38 -13.11
CA PHE A 800 15.53 20.48 -12.69
C PHE A 800 15.97 20.97 -11.31
N TRP A 801 16.21 22.27 -11.15
CA TRP A 801 16.67 22.89 -9.90
C TRP A 801 15.62 23.88 -9.38
N TRP A 802 15.76 24.37 -8.13
CA TRP A 802 14.83 25.36 -7.58
C TRP A 802 14.70 26.60 -8.48
N GLU A 803 15.79 26.97 -9.16
CA GLU A 803 15.87 28.09 -10.12
C GLU A 803 14.90 27.91 -11.30
N CYS A 804 14.63 26.66 -11.72
CA CYS A 804 13.65 26.36 -12.76
C CYS A 804 12.21 26.70 -12.34
N PHE A 805 11.95 26.89 -11.04
CA PHE A 805 10.64 27.21 -10.47
C PHE A 805 10.50 28.68 -10.05
N ASN A 806 11.60 29.45 -10.03
CA ASN A 806 11.62 30.84 -9.53
C ASN A 806 11.81 31.90 -10.64
N SER A 807 11.96 31.50 -11.91
CA SER A 807 12.21 32.42 -13.03
C SER A 807 11.01 33.26 -13.47
N ASP A 808 9.89 33.26 -12.74
CA ASP A 808 8.63 33.89 -13.16
C ASP A 808 8.19 35.01 -12.17
N GLU A 809 9.10 35.52 -11.32
CA GLU A 809 8.85 36.77 -10.55
C GLU A 809 9.32 38.04 -11.28
N GLU A 810 9.97 37.92 -12.44
CA GLU A 810 10.30 39.06 -13.31
C GLU A 810 10.00 38.68 -14.77
N GLU A 811 9.47 39.63 -15.53
CA GLU A 811 8.94 39.52 -16.91
C GLU A 811 7.45 39.13 -17.00
N GLU A 812 6.60 39.95 -16.36
CA GLU A 812 5.39 40.40 -17.05
C GLU A 812 5.87 41.24 -18.24
N ASP A 813 5.87 40.66 -19.45
CA ASP A 813 6.04 41.40 -20.70
C ASP A 813 4.93 42.46 -20.77
N GLU A 814 5.26 43.69 -20.42
CA GLU A 814 4.49 44.86 -20.79
C GLU A 814 4.51 44.94 -22.31
N ASP A 815 3.36 44.60 -22.92
CA ASP A 815 3.00 44.99 -24.28
C ASP A 815 3.03 46.54 -24.35
N GLU A 816 4.20 47.14 -24.53
CA GLU A 816 4.32 48.52 -24.97
C GLU A 816 4.21 48.56 -26.50
N ASP A 817 3.07 49.10 -26.94
CA ASP A 817 2.78 49.52 -28.29
C ASP A 817 3.84 50.51 -28.80
N GLU A 818 4.83 50.04 -29.57
CA GLU A 818 5.64 50.93 -30.42
C GLU A 818 4.95 51.12 -31.78
N ASP A 819 4.09 52.14 -31.82
CA ASP A 819 3.77 52.88 -33.03
C ASP A 819 5.08 53.42 -33.62
N GLY A 820 5.35 53.05 -34.87
CA GLY A 820 6.53 53.51 -35.58
C GLY A 820 6.52 55.02 -35.79
N ASP A 821 7.69 55.62 -35.64
CA ASP A 821 8.10 56.76 -36.46
C ASP A 821 9.62 56.73 -36.66
N GLU A 822 9.97 57.22 -37.83
CA GLU A 822 11.23 57.16 -38.55
C GLU A 822 12.36 57.97 -37.87
N ASP A 823 13.59 57.56 -38.22
CA ASP A 823 14.75 58.42 -38.57
C ASP A 823 15.94 58.58 -37.60
N GLU A 824 17.11 58.35 -38.24
CA GLU A 824 18.41 59.04 -38.13
C GLU A 824 19.41 58.65 -36.99
N ASP A 825 20.36 57.81 -37.42
CA ASP A 825 21.82 58.07 -37.49
C ASP A 825 22.71 58.26 -36.24
N GLU A 826 23.84 57.55 -36.34
CA GLU A 826 25.22 57.86 -35.91
C GLU A 826 25.63 57.68 -34.43
N ASP A 827 26.32 56.55 -34.20
CA ASP A 827 27.69 56.35 -33.65
C ASP A 827 28.27 57.25 -32.53
N GLU A 828 29.24 56.65 -31.80
CA GLU A 828 30.24 57.22 -30.86
C GLU A 828 29.74 57.35 -29.40
N ASP A 829 30.41 56.94 -28.32
CA ASP A 829 31.74 56.36 -28.00
C ASP A 829 31.58 55.69 -26.60
N GLU A 830 32.18 54.54 -26.32
CA GLU A 830 33.44 54.37 -25.55
C GLU A 830 33.63 55.25 -24.30
N ASP A 831 33.68 54.53 -23.16
CA ASP A 831 34.64 54.63 -22.06
C ASP A 831 34.47 55.64 -20.91
N GLU A 832 35.12 55.20 -19.82
CA GLU A 832 35.60 55.94 -18.66
C GLU A 832 34.59 56.15 -17.53
N ASP A 833 34.93 55.99 -16.25
CA ASP A 833 35.99 55.35 -15.48
C ASP A 833 35.78 55.89 -14.05
N GLU A 834 36.32 55.19 -13.04
CA GLU A 834 36.80 55.80 -11.78
C GLU A 834 35.74 56.46 -10.86
N ASP A 835 35.86 56.55 -9.54
CA ASP A 835 36.70 56.01 -8.48
C ASP A 835 36.15 56.65 -7.19
N GLU A 836 36.43 56.02 -6.03
CA GLU A 836 36.71 56.72 -4.74
C GLU A 836 35.54 57.56 -4.13
N ASP A 837 35.38 57.79 -2.83
CA ASP A 837 35.95 57.40 -1.55
C ASP A 837 35.13 58.19 -0.52
N GLU A 838 35.12 57.73 0.75
CA GLU A 838 35.09 58.57 1.97
C GLU A 838 33.86 59.50 2.18
N ASP A 839 33.40 59.90 3.36
CA ASP A 839 33.61 59.61 4.77
C ASP A 839 32.51 60.39 5.52
N GLU A 840 32.27 59.97 6.77
CA GLU A 840 32.00 60.81 7.95
C GLU A 840 30.77 61.78 8.03
N ASP A 841 29.96 61.48 9.06
CA ASP A 841 29.68 62.35 10.23
C ASP A 841 28.42 63.25 10.37
N GLU A 842 27.88 63.16 11.60
CA GLU A 842 27.20 64.19 12.45
C GLU A 842 25.81 64.70 12.00
N ASP A 843 24.81 65.05 12.82
CA ASP A 843 24.55 65.09 14.28
C ASP A 843 23.06 65.53 14.46
N GLU A 844 22.62 65.68 15.73
CA GLU A 844 21.50 66.51 16.25
C GLU A 844 20.09 65.84 16.23
N ASP A 845 19.46 65.45 17.34
CA ASP A 845 19.06 66.10 18.62
C ASP A 845 17.54 66.39 18.66
N GLU A 846 17.01 66.41 19.90
CA GLU A 846 15.74 66.97 20.41
C GLU A 846 14.69 65.97 20.96
N ASP A 847 14.82 65.73 22.27
CA ASP A 847 13.90 66.10 23.37
C ASP A 847 12.41 65.68 23.35
N GLU A 848 12.00 65.01 24.43
CA GLU A 848 11.04 65.47 25.47
C GLU A 848 10.42 64.25 26.19
N ASP A 849 10.86 63.99 27.44
CA ASP A 849 10.08 64.06 28.69
C ASP A 849 8.58 63.64 28.62
N GLU A 850 8.00 62.81 29.50
CA GLU A 850 7.97 62.89 30.97
C GLU A 850 7.19 61.66 31.52
N ASP A 851 7.63 61.20 32.70
CA ASP A 851 6.88 60.64 33.84
C ASP A 851 6.22 59.25 33.76
N GLU A 852 6.54 58.25 34.60
CA GLU A 852 6.92 58.11 36.03
C GLU A 852 5.82 57.32 36.79
N ASP A 853 6.30 56.61 37.82
CA ASP A 853 5.63 55.86 38.89
C ASP A 853 5.29 54.39 38.58
N GLU A 854 6.15 53.42 38.94
CA GLU A 854 6.44 52.91 40.31
C GLU A 854 5.18 52.26 40.92
N ASP A 855 5.18 50.97 41.29
CA ASP A 855 5.90 50.47 42.45
C ASP A 855 6.47 49.06 42.26
N GLU A 856 7.72 48.94 42.69
CA GLU A 856 8.43 47.73 43.08
C GLU A 856 7.82 47.14 44.37
N ASP A 857 7.97 45.83 44.55
CA ASP A 857 8.46 45.31 45.82
C ASP A 857 8.99 43.88 45.59
N GLU A 858 10.29 43.79 45.78
CA GLU A 858 11.18 42.64 45.73
C GLU A 858 11.10 41.77 47.00
N GLU A 859 11.63 40.55 46.86
CA GLU A 859 12.25 39.73 47.93
C GLU A 859 11.31 39.13 48.99
N GLU A 860 11.48 37.93 49.55
CA GLU A 860 12.59 36.99 49.63
C GLU A 860 12.05 35.63 50.16
N GLU A 861 12.84 34.58 49.96
CA GLU A 861 13.06 33.45 50.88
C GLU A 861 11.95 32.44 51.29
N ASP A 862 12.25 31.19 50.93
CA ASP A 862 12.37 30.02 51.82
C ASP A 862 11.16 29.21 52.38
N GLU A 863 11.45 27.91 52.39
CA GLU A 863 11.00 26.84 53.30
C GLU A 863 9.64 26.12 53.09
N GLU A 864 9.79 24.81 52.78
CA GLU A 864 9.08 23.63 53.29
C GLU A 864 7.53 23.58 53.32
N GLU A 865 6.94 22.74 52.46
CA GLU A 865 6.17 21.52 52.81
C GLU A 865 5.78 20.66 51.59
#